data_AF-A0A9D8AP17-F1
#
_entry.id   AF-A0A9D8AP17-F1
#
_cell.length_a   1.000
_cell.length_b   1.000
_cell.length_c   1.000
_cell.angle_alpha   90.00
_cell.angle_beta   90.00
_cell.angle_gamma   90.00
#
_symmetry.space_group_name_H-M   'P 1'
#
loop_
_entity.id
_entity.type
_entity.pdbx_description
1 polymer ?
#
loop_
_entity_poly.entity_id
_entity_poly.type
_entity_poly.pdbx_seq_one_letter_code
_entity_poly.pdbx_strand_id
1 'polypeptide(L)'
;MKCPNCGLENRPGARFCKRCGQAMEEVQGSLCPACGTANQPDARFCRQCGTSLTTASAPPQPIAELTCPACGASNKLDARFCRQCGTSLASVPSSPSADAGLTCPACGAALRPGAPFCSQCGARRTIEPVPLAPREPPLPSPPRASDAGVRVAGGVSGQMVVGDHNLVLQVEHLHGDIVHKVQQQPQVRHRSKAATSHLDPTPELLDRRTELDVAADAFGSAAPIEFHGQDGIGKTALLRHLAHHYPGGAYPQGVVYLLAQRTPVADLFQCLHDAFYESDIAFKPSERRIRDDLRGEQALVLLDDVELPRNEVESLIDVAPRCTFVLASPQRRLWARGRSIELGGLPLEDAVALVERHVGRPLTSQEQLDAQGLCAALDGRPDQLIQAAAQVCEGECSLVEVSRRAQTSARTLTTGALASLSDTARRILALLAAVKDAPLHAEHIAAILGTTDALPALQSLQQRGLAQAHSPRYSLAGTLGEELRGSWDLDPWTERALSYFASWAEGGQATELLLAEADPMLRVLEWGAGAGRWEQVLRLGRAIEGPLALDRRWGAWAQVLQWILEASRALADQAAEGWALHQLGTRALCLGEFPAARTALTQALDVRQALGDQAGAAVTQHNLDILVGLVAAPQEPEEPPEEPPRPPSPSLPLLVKGAIALVSILILSVGGWFVWTQIRPPPTPPPTYTPRPPTSTPVPAVRPTDTRQAPTPAQPRPTDTRRVPSPTPDIWGPNIEDIRVEPERYPGEALCGNQQADVSCQITDPSGVGRAALSYRYTSAEGVGTVRTEAMERTNDGRYHASLGTFPGEGELVFRVEAWDDLGNPSSSGEQGRVVLSCIPPSIEEIIIDPEYRPGKSVCYYQDLVVISSVVDSPPAEKAQFCYRFTPAEGGSPRSGCVEMERVDDQTFSAQIKAMGWWGQLSYTVEAWDGEGNASLREDVREVSMCIE
;
A
#
# COMPACT_ATOMS: atom_id res chain seq x y z
N MET A 1 -17.00 51.51 -66.60
CA MET A 1 -16.06 50.37 -66.76
C MET A 1 -16.53 49.47 -67.89
N LYS A 2 -15.63 48.98 -68.75
CA LYS A 2 -16.01 48.11 -69.88
C LYS A 2 -16.05 46.64 -69.44
N CYS A 3 -17.05 45.90 -69.93
CA CYS A 3 -17.16 44.47 -69.65
C CYS A 3 -16.00 43.73 -70.34
N PRO A 4 -15.22 42.91 -69.62
CA PRO A 4 -14.10 42.17 -70.23
C PRO A 4 -14.57 41.14 -71.26
N ASN A 5 -15.80 40.65 -71.15
CA ASN A 5 -16.33 39.65 -72.09
C ASN A 5 -16.90 40.28 -73.38
N CYS A 6 -17.76 41.30 -73.27
CA CYS A 6 -18.46 41.86 -74.45
C CYS A 6 -18.09 43.31 -74.81
N GLY A 7 -17.17 43.94 -74.07
CA GLY A 7 -16.69 45.30 -74.30
C GLY A 7 -17.68 46.42 -73.97
N LEU A 8 -18.93 46.11 -73.61
CA LEU A 8 -19.96 47.13 -73.32
C LEU A 8 -19.58 47.97 -72.11
N GLU A 9 -19.79 49.28 -72.21
CA GLU A 9 -19.60 50.22 -71.13
C GLU A 9 -20.74 50.15 -70.10
N ASN A 10 -20.38 49.83 -68.86
CA ASN A 10 -21.26 49.74 -67.70
C ASN A 10 -20.96 50.86 -66.71
N ARG A 11 -21.96 51.21 -65.88
CA ARG A 11 -21.80 52.20 -64.81
C ARG A 11 -20.64 51.81 -63.87
N PRO A 12 -19.87 52.77 -63.33
CA PRO A 12 -18.88 52.47 -62.29
C PRO A 12 -19.52 51.73 -61.11
N GLY A 13 -18.93 50.62 -60.65
CA GLY A 13 -19.46 49.78 -59.55
C GLY A 13 -20.56 48.77 -59.93
N ALA A 14 -20.82 48.53 -61.23
CA ALA A 14 -21.77 47.50 -61.63
C ALA A 14 -21.22 46.09 -61.35
N ARG A 15 -21.91 45.28 -60.54
CA ARG A 15 -21.49 43.89 -60.21
C ARG A 15 -21.60 42.92 -61.40
N PHE A 16 -22.54 43.17 -62.32
CA PHE A 16 -22.73 42.38 -63.55
C PHE A 16 -22.90 43.29 -64.78
N CYS A 17 -22.50 42.82 -65.95
CA CYS A 17 -22.71 43.50 -67.22
C CYS A 17 -24.19 43.51 -67.58
N LYS A 18 -24.75 44.70 -67.82
CA LYS A 18 -26.18 44.88 -68.16
C LYS A 18 -26.63 44.22 -69.47
N ARG A 19 -25.70 43.71 -70.28
CA ARG A 19 -25.99 43.06 -71.56
C ARG A 19 -25.79 41.55 -71.52
N CYS A 20 -24.61 41.08 -71.10
CA CYS A 20 -24.30 39.66 -71.15
C CYS A 20 -24.37 38.95 -69.79
N GLY A 21 -24.64 39.67 -68.70
CA GLY A 21 -24.75 39.08 -67.34
C GLY A 21 -23.43 38.70 -66.69
N GLN A 22 -22.28 38.87 -67.37
CA GLN A 22 -20.96 38.55 -66.81
C GLN A 22 -20.65 39.39 -65.55
N ALA A 23 -20.18 38.76 -64.47
CA ALA A 23 -19.72 39.46 -63.28
C ALA A 23 -18.48 40.33 -63.59
N MET A 24 -18.44 41.54 -63.05
CA MET A 24 -17.49 42.60 -63.45
C MET A 24 -16.35 42.83 -62.44
N GLU A 25 -16.38 42.16 -61.29
CA GLU A 25 -15.28 42.17 -60.30
C GLU A 25 -14.66 40.77 -60.19
N GLU A 26 -13.34 40.69 -60.39
CA GLU A 26 -12.49 39.62 -59.88
C GLU A 26 -12.37 39.81 -58.37
N VAL A 27 -13.26 39.15 -57.63
CA VAL A 27 -13.19 39.11 -56.17
C VAL A 27 -12.36 37.90 -55.78
N GLN A 28 -11.16 38.13 -55.23
CA GLN A 28 -10.31 37.08 -54.66
C GLN A 28 -11.09 36.33 -53.58
N GLY A 29 -11.54 35.13 -53.95
CA GLY A 29 -12.35 34.28 -53.10
C GLY A 29 -11.51 33.48 -52.11
N SER A 30 -12.02 33.28 -50.90
CA SER A 30 -11.39 32.38 -49.92
C SER A 30 -11.51 30.93 -50.37
N LEU A 31 -10.39 30.20 -50.35
CA LEU A 31 -10.39 28.75 -50.55
C LEU A 31 -10.92 28.06 -49.28
N CYS A 32 -11.77 27.06 -49.46
CA CYS A 32 -12.25 26.28 -48.33
C CYS A 32 -11.11 25.47 -47.71
N PRO A 33 -10.84 25.58 -46.39
CA PRO A 33 -9.77 24.83 -45.74
C PRO A 33 -10.03 23.32 -45.72
N ALA A 34 -11.29 22.88 -45.83
CA ALA A 34 -11.64 21.46 -45.80
C ALA A 34 -11.55 20.76 -47.16
N CYS A 35 -11.83 21.46 -48.28
CA CYS A 35 -11.92 20.81 -49.59
C CYS A 35 -11.25 21.58 -50.74
N GLY A 36 -10.64 22.74 -50.47
CA GLY A 36 -9.94 23.55 -51.47
C GLY A 36 -10.84 24.31 -52.44
N THR A 37 -12.17 24.20 -52.37
CA THR A 37 -13.06 24.90 -53.31
C THR A 37 -12.98 26.41 -53.12
N ALA A 38 -12.83 27.16 -54.22
CA ALA A 38 -12.91 28.62 -54.21
C ALA A 38 -14.35 29.09 -53.98
N ASN A 39 -14.53 29.96 -52.99
CA ASN A 39 -15.82 30.53 -52.59
C ASN A 39 -15.80 32.05 -52.72
N GLN A 40 -16.98 32.67 -52.84
CA GLN A 40 -17.10 34.13 -52.80
C GLN A 40 -16.54 34.65 -51.46
N PRO A 41 -15.90 35.83 -51.42
CA PRO A 41 -15.23 36.31 -50.20
C PRO A 41 -16.17 36.67 -49.05
N ASP A 42 -17.47 36.82 -49.32
CA ASP A 42 -18.54 36.97 -48.33
C ASP A 42 -19.31 35.65 -48.05
N ALA A 43 -18.88 34.53 -48.63
CA ALA A 43 -19.49 33.24 -48.40
C ALA A 43 -19.21 32.76 -46.96
N ARG A 44 -20.26 32.68 -46.14
CA ARG A 44 -20.15 32.14 -44.78
C ARG A 44 -19.92 30.63 -44.76
N PHE A 45 -20.33 29.92 -45.80
CA PHE A 45 -20.19 28.48 -45.95
C PHE A 45 -19.67 28.14 -47.34
N CYS A 46 -18.86 27.09 -47.44
CA CYS A 46 -18.36 26.57 -48.71
C CYS A 46 -19.51 26.06 -49.57
N ARG A 47 -19.60 26.54 -50.81
CA ARG A 47 -20.65 26.17 -51.77
C ARG A 47 -20.63 24.70 -52.19
N GLN A 48 -19.57 23.97 -51.88
CA GLN A 48 -19.41 22.57 -52.28
C GLN A 48 -19.56 21.60 -51.11
N CYS A 49 -18.88 21.83 -49.98
CA CYS A 49 -18.92 20.92 -48.83
C CYS A 49 -19.68 21.47 -47.62
N GLY A 50 -20.10 22.73 -47.63
CA GLY A 50 -20.86 23.35 -46.54
C GLY A 50 -20.01 23.84 -45.34
N THR A 51 -18.69 23.64 -45.35
CA THR A 51 -17.79 24.09 -44.28
C THR A 51 -17.84 25.60 -44.07
N SER A 52 -17.97 26.06 -42.82
CA SER A 52 -17.94 27.49 -42.49
C SER A 52 -16.58 28.13 -42.82
N LEU A 53 -16.57 29.31 -43.42
CA LEU A 53 -15.36 30.01 -43.88
C LEU A 53 -15.03 31.27 -43.05
N THR A 54 -15.70 31.47 -41.91
CA THR A 54 -15.47 32.61 -41.02
C THR A 54 -14.53 32.25 -39.86
N THR A 55 -13.48 33.04 -39.65
CA THR A 55 -12.42 32.76 -38.67
C THR A 55 -12.79 33.26 -37.25
N ALA A 56 -12.71 32.32 -36.31
CA ALA A 56 -12.51 32.47 -34.85
C ALA A 56 -13.60 33.16 -33.99
N SER A 57 -14.60 32.39 -33.59
CA SER A 57 -15.08 32.33 -32.20
C SER A 57 -15.71 30.96 -31.93
N ALA A 58 -15.09 30.20 -31.03
CA ALA A 58 -15.51 28.92 -30.47
C ALA A 58 -15.70 27.73 -31.45
N PRO A 59 -15.32 26.50 -31.07
CA PRO A 59 -15.62 25.30 -31.86
C PRO A 59 -17.14 25.10 -31.95
N PRO A 60 -17.70 24.70 -33.11
CA PRO A 60 -19.12 24.41 -33.24
C PRO A 60 -19.46 23.21 -32.38
N GLN A 61 -20.38 23.42 -31.42
CA GLN A 61 -21.03 22.36 -30.66
C GLN A 61 -21.63 21.33 -31.63
N PRO A 62 -21.58 20.02 -31.32
CA PRO A 62 -22.16 18.99 -32.17
C PRO A 62 -23.64 19.31 -32.41
N ILE A 63 -24.00 19.49 -33.69
CA ILE A 63 -25.39 19.63 -34.09
C ILE A 63 -26.01 18.26 -33.82
N ALA A 64 -26.85 18.16 -32.79
CA ALA A 64 -27.46 16.89 -32.44
C ALA A 64 -28.25 16.35 -33.65
N GLU A 65 -27.97 15.10 -34.00
CA GLU A 65 -28.58 14.38 -35.12
C GLU A 65 -29.67 13.43 -34.59
N LEU A 66 -30.81 13.39 -35.28
CA LEU A 66 -31.94 12.52 -34.97
C LEU A 66 -31.91 11.28 -35.87
N THR A 67 -31.66 10.12 -35.29
CA THR A 67 -31.68 8.84 -36.02
C THR A 67 -33.12 8.38 -36.24
N CYS A 68 -33.48 8.09 -37.50
CA CYS A 68 -34.79 7.56 -37.81
C CYS A 68 -34.95 6.15 -37.21
N PRO A 69 -35.95 5.91 -36.35
CA PRO A 69 -36.12 4.61 -35.70
C PRO A 69 -36.54 3.50 -36.67
N ALA A 70 -37.08 3.85 -37.84
CA ALA A 70 -37.52 2.87 -38.83
C ALA A 70 -36.38 2.35 -39.73
N CYS A 71 -35.35 3.15 -40.00
CA CYS A 71 -34.33 2.78 -40.99
C CYS A 71 -32.88 3.12 -40.58
N GLY A 72 -32.67 3.73 -39.41
CA GLY A 72 -31.33 4.09 -38.92
C GLY A 72 -30.70 5.32 -39.59
N ALA A 73 -31.39 5.98 -40.52
CA ALA A 73 -30.84 7.14 -41.22
C ALA A 73 -30.74 8.37 -40.29
N SER A 74 -29.61 9.06 -40.32
CA SER A 74 -29.43 10.33 -39.59
C SER A 74 -30.18 11.49 -40.29
N ASN A 75 -30.98 12.20 -39.50
CA ASN A 75 -31.79 13.36 -39.89
C ASN A 75 -31.46 14.55 -38.98
N LYS A 76 -31.74 15.77 -39.45
CA LYS A 76 -31.64 16.95 -38.60
C LYS A 76 -32.72 16.91 -37.51
N LEU A 77 -32.42 17.48 -36.34
CA LEU A 77 -33.30 17.43 -35.17
C LEU A 77 -34.67 18.12 -35.37
N ASP A 78 -34.78 19.01 -36.35
CA ASP A 78 -36.01 19.71 -36.76
C ASP A 78 -36.73 19.04 -37.95
N ALA A 79 -36.20 17.94 -38.49
CA ALA A 79 -36.81 17.23 -39.60
C ALA A 79 -38.15 16.61 -39.16
N ARG A 80 -39.24 16.96 -39.84
CA ARG A 80 -40.58 16.41 -39.55
C ARG A 80 -40.81 15.03 -40.15
N PHE A 81 -40.03 14.66 -41.16
CA PHE A 81 -40.05 13.35 -41.80
C PHE A 81 -38.62 12.91 -42.12
N CYS A 82 -38.36 11.60 -42.05
CA CYS A 82 -37.07 11.03 -42.42
C CYS A 82 -36.81 11.23 -43.91
N ARG A 83 -35.67 11.83 -44.25
CA ARG A 83 -35.28 12.10 -45.65
C ARG A 83 -35.07 10.85 -46.49
N GLN A 84 -34.88 9.69 -45.86
CA GLN A 84 -34.56 8.44 -46.54
C GLN A 84 -35.76 7.51 -46.72
N CYS A 85 -36.66 7.40 -45.73
CA CYS A 85 -37.81 6.48 -45.80
C CYS A 85 -39.18 7.17 -45.67
N GLY A 86 -39.22 8.49 -45.46
CA GLY A 86 -40.47 9.26 -45.38
C GLY A 86 -41.24 9.14 -44.06
N THR A 87 -40.76 8.34 -43.10
CA THR A 87 -41.39 8.17 -41.78
C THR A 87 -41.46 9.48 -41.01
N SER A 88 -42.62 9.80 -40.43
CA SER A 88 -42.80 11.02 -39.62
C SER A 88 -41.92 10.98 -38.35
N LEU A 89 -41.16 12.05 -38.15
CA LEU A 89 -40.25 12.27 -37.02
C LEU A 89 -40.82 13.32 -36.04
N ALA A 90 -42.03 13.85 -36.32
CA ALA A 90 -42.66 14.90 -35.53
C ALA A 90 -43.30 14.35 -34.24
N SER A 91 -42.46 14.10 -33.22
CA SER A 91 -42.76 14.22 -31.77
C SER A 91 -41.61 13.62 -30.94
N VAL A 92 -40.49 14.33 -30.84
CA VAL A 92 -39.48 14.07 -29.80
C VAL A 92 -39.49 15.24 -28.82
N PRO A 93 -40.22 15.13 -27.68
CA PRO A 93 -40.03 16.04 -26.57
C PRO A 93 -38.71 15.74 -25.87
N SER A 94 -38.00 16.81 -25.54
CA SER A 94 -36.91 16.87 -24.57
C SER A 94 -37.36 16.36 -23.20
N SER A 95 -36.52 15.49 -22.60
CA SER A 95 -36.61 14.90 -21.25
C SER A 95 -37.58 13.71 -21.12
N PRO A 96 -37.16 12.56 -20.57
CA PRO A 96 -38.10 11.52 -20.17
C PRO A 96 -38.69 11.87 -18.80
N SER A 97 -39.93 12.38 -18.79
CA SER A 97 -40.81 12.21 -17.63
C SER A 97 -41.40 10.80 -17.68
N ALA A 98 -41.24 10.03 -16.61
CA ALA A 98 -41.93 8.76 -16.41
C ALA A 98 -43.43 9.01 -16.29
N ASP A 99 -44.21 8.69 -17.32
CA ASP A 99 -45.60 8.24 -17.18
C ASP A 99 -46.21 7.91 -18.55
N ALA A 100 -46.31 6.62 -18.87
CA ALA A 100 -47.25 6.11 -19.87
C ALA A 100 -47.65 4.66 -19.58
N GLY A 101 -48.97 4.45 -19.41
CA GLY A 101 -49.62 3.17 -19.70
C GLY A 101 -49.95 2.26 -18.50
N LEU A 102 -50.89 2.67 -17.65
CA LEU A 102 -51.52 1.76 -16.68
C LEU A 102 -53.00 1.56 -17.03
N THR A 103 -53.41 0.31 -17.22
CA THR A 103 -54.80 -0.09 -17.46
C THR A 103 -55.32 -0.97 -16.33
N CYS A 104 -56.63 -0.89 -16.12
CA CYS A 104 -57.51 -1.76 -15.34
C CYS A 104 -57.26 -3.27 -15.53
N PRO A 105 -56.56 -4.06 -14.69
CA PRO A 105 -56.49 -5.50 -14.96
C PRO A 105 -57.85 -6.20 -14.84
N ALA A 106 -58.82 -5.60 -14.14
CA ALA A 106 -60.18 -6.14 -14.00
C ALA A 106 -61.15 -5.71 -15.13
N CYS A 107 -60.91 -4.60 -15.84
CA CYS A 107 -61.88 -4.06 -16.82
C CYS A 107 -61.29 -3.38 -18.06
N GLY A 108 -59.96 -3.27 -18.16
CA GLY A 108 -59.26 -2.67 -19.30
C GLY A 108 -59.25 -1.13 -19.35
N ALA A 109 -59.99 -0.44 -18.48
CA ALA A 109 -60.07 1.02 -18.48
C ALA A 109 -58.72 1.68 -18.10
N ALA A 110 -58.38 2.80 -18.73
CA ALA A 110 -57.15 3.53 -18.41
C ALA A 110 -57.17 4.07 -16.97
N LEU A 111 -56.11 3.78 -16.21
CA LEU A 111 -55.93 4.26 -14.84
C LEU A 111 -55.10 5.53 -14.83
N ARG A 112 -55.45 6.45 -13.92
CA ARG A 112 -54.59 7.59 -13.59
C ARG A 112 -53.43 7.10 -12.71
N PRO A 113 -52.19 7.56 -12.95
CA PRO A 113 -51.06 7.26 -12.07
C PRO A 113 -51.38 7.63 -10.61
N GLY A 114 -51.13 6.70 -9.68
CA GLY A 114 -51.34 6.91 -8.23
C GLY A 114 -52.77 6.67 -7.69
N ALA A 115 -53.75 6.27 -8.51
CA ALA A 115 -55.11 6.01 -8.01
C ALA A 115 -55.18 4.71 -7.16
N PRO A 116 -55.72 4.74 -5.92
CA PRO A 116 -55.80 3.57 -5.03
C PRO A 116 -56.91 2.55 -5.44
N PHE A 117 -57.85 2.98 -6.29
CA PHE A 117 -58.89 2.15 -6.88
C PHE A 117 -59.24 2.64 -8.29
N CYS A 118 -59.81 1.75 -9.12
CA CYS A 118 -60.31 2.11 -10.44
C CYS A 118 -61.59 2.96 -10.34
N SER A 119 -61.64 4.12 -10.98
CA SER A 119 -62.81 5.01 -10.97
C SER A 119 -63.99 4.51 -11.81
N GLN A 120 -63.78 3.47 -12.63
CA GLN A 120 -64.82 2.87 -13.48
C GLN A 120 -65.49 1.64 -12.84
N CYS A 121 -64.72 0.75 -12.20
CA CYS A 121 -65.26 -0.50 -11.63
C CYS A 121 -65.07 -0.65 -10.11
N GLY A 122 -64.35 0.27 -9.45
CA GLY A 122 -64.15 0.25 -8.00
C GLY A 122 -63.11 -0.74 -7.48
N ALA A 123 -62.46 -1.52 -8.35
CA ALA A 123 -61.44 -2.49 -7.95
C ALA A 123 -60.22 -1.81 -7.31
N ARG A 124 -59.78 -2.33 -6.15
CA ARG A 124 -58.65 -1.82 -5.36
C ARG A 124 -57.33 -2.40 -5.90
N ARG A 125 -56.26 -1.60 -5.92
CA ARG A 125 -54.99 -1.97 -6.53
C ARG A 125 -54.12 -2.74 -5.52
N THR A 126 -53.94 -4.05 -5.70
CA THR A 126 -53.00 -4.89 -4.95
C THR A 126 -51.69 -5.03 -5.72
N ILE A 127 -50.56 -4.76 -5.08
CA ILE A 127 -49.22 -4.96 -5.66
C ILE A 127 -48.57 -6.09 -4.86
N GLU A 128 -48.40 -7.27 -5.47
CA GLU A 128 -47.56 -8.36 -4.96
C GLU A 128 -46.19 -8.31 -5.67
N PRO A 129 -45.07 -8.59 -4.98
CA PRO A 129 -43.76 -8.66 -5.61
C PRO A 129 -43.51 -10.04 -6.25
N VAL A 130 -43.06 -10.05 -7.51
CA VAL A 130 -42.57 -11.24 -8.24
C VAL A 130 -41.03 -11.19 -8.30
N PRO A 131 -40.31 -12.32 -8.14
CA PRO A 131 -38.85 -12.32 -7.91
C PRO A 131 -38.04 -12.25 -9.21
N LEU A 132 -36.84 -11.65 -9.12
CA LEU A 132 -35.86 -11.54 -10.22
C LEU A 132 -34.57 -12.31 -9.89
N ALA A 133 -34.05 -13.03 -10.89
CA ALA A 133 -32.65 -13.45 -11.00
C ALA A 133 -31.82 -12.35 -11.71
N PRO A 134 -30.48 -12.33 -11.59
CA PRO A 134 -29.73 -11.10 -11.34
C PRO A 134 -29.04 -10.50 -12.57
N ARG A 135 -29.00 -9.17 -12.65
CA ARG A 135 -27.88 -8.34 -13.17
C ARG A 135 -27.85 -6.98 -12.46
N GLU A 136 -26.64 -6.46 -12.31
CA GLU A 136 -26.18 -5.43 -11.38
C GLU A 136 -26.86 -4.06 -11.50
N PRO A 137 -27.06 -3.33 -10.37
CA PRO A 137 -27.60 -1.97 -10.36
C PRO A 137 -26.53 -0.87 -10.49
N PRO A 138 -26.87 0.29 -11.11
CA PRO A 138 -26.11 1.53 -10.98
C PRO A 138 -26.29 2.20 -9.62
N LEU A 139 -25.25 2.92 -9.17
CA LEU A 139 -25.17 3.65 -7.89
C LEU A 139 -26.20 4.81 -7.78
N PRO A 140 -26.89 4.97 -6.63
CA PRO A 140 -27.86 6.05 -6.38
C PRO A 140 -27.24 7.32 -5.79
N SER A 141 -27.90 8.46 -6.05
CA SER A 141 -27.65 9.76 -5.39
C SER A 141 -28.22 9.80 -3.96
N PRO A 142 -27.64 10.61 -3.04
CA PRO A 142 -27.93 10.53 -1.60
C PRO A 142 -29.32 11.09 -1.21
N PRO A 143 -30.03 10.47 -0.24
CA PRO A 143 -31.25 11.01 0.33
C PRO A 143 -30.95 12.07 1.40
N ARG A 144 -31.87 13.04 1.52
CA ARG A 144 -31.85 14.06 2.58
C ARG A 144 -32.08 13.42 3.95
N ALA A 145 -31.39 13.99 4.94
CA ALA A 145 -31.41 13.66 6.35
C ALA A 145 -32.82 13.67 6.96
N SER A 146 -33.26 12.50 7.42
CA SER A 146 -34.03 12.30 8.66
C SER A 146 -34.23 10.79 8.87
N ASP A 147 -33.74 10.29 10.01
CA ASP A 147 -33.95 8.94 10.58
C ASP A 147 -33.56 7.72 9.72
N ALA A 148 -32.32 7.23 9.87
CA ALA A 148 -31.98 5.81 9.71
C ALA A 148 -30.57 5.50 10.26
N GLY A 149 -30.47 4.46 11.10
CA GLY A 149 -29.21 3.93 11.62
C GLY A 149 -28.26 3.45 10.50
N VAL A 150 -27.00 3.87 10.62
CA VAL A 150 -25.90 3.51 9.72
C VAL A 150 -25.67 2.00 9.80
N ARG A 151 -25.81 1.30 8.66
CA ARG A 151 -25.26 -0.05 8.48
C ARG A 151 -23.86 0.08 7.88
N VAL A 152 -22.83 -0.26 8.64
CA VAL A 152 -21.42 -0.32 8.20
C VAL A 152 -21.11 -1.77 7.78
N ALA A 153 -20.56 -1.95 6.59
CA ALA A 153 -20.07 -3.23 6.07
C ALA A 153 -18.54 -3.31 6.26
N GLY A 154 -18.04 -4.45 6.75
CA GLY A 154 -16.62 -4.82 6.79
C GLY A 154 -15.77 -4.03 7.79
N GLY A 155 -15.78 -4.43 9.08
CA GLY A 155 -14.89 -3.83 10.08
C GLY A 155 -13.48 -4.43 10.00
N VAL A 156 -12.48 -3.58 9.79
CA VAL A 156 -11.08 -3.90 10.08
C VAL A 156 -10.91 -3.86 11.61
N SER A 157 -10.80 -5.02 12.24
CA SER A 157 -10.55 -5.16 13.68
C SER A 157 -9.18 -5.79 13.89
N GLY A 158 -8.35 -5.17 14.72
CA GLY A 158 -7.01 -5.68 15.03
C GLY A 158 -6.47 -5.08 16.32
N GLN A 159 -5.45 -5.74 16.89
CA GLN A 159 -4.80 -5.30 18.12
C GLN A 159 -3.30 -5.12 17.91
N MET A 160 -2.72 -4.11 18.56
CA MET A 160 -1.29 -3.83 18.52
C MET A 160 -0.82 -3.34 19.86
N VAL A 161 0.34 -3.84 20.32
CA VAL A 161 1.01 -3.30 21.50
C VAL A 161 1.77 -2.02 21.11
N VAL A 162 1.67 -0.98 21.93
CA VAL A 162 2.25 0.33 21.65
C VAL A 162 3.04 0.88 22.83
N GLY A 163 4.20 1.45 22.50
CA GLY A 163 5.03 2.23 23.39
C GLY A 163 5.64 1.42 24.53
N ASP A 164 6.06 2.12 25.58
CA ASP A 164 6.78 1.55 26.73
C ASP A 164 5.85 1.25 27.92
N HIS A 165 4.55 1.45 27.75
CA HIS A 165 3.54 1.37 28.82
C HIS A 165 2.64 0.13 28.74
N ASN A 166 2.98 -0.82 27.87
CA ASN A 166 2.18 -2.01 27.54
C ASN A 166 0.73 -1.65 27.23
N LEU A 167 0.55 -0.63 26.39
CA LEU A 167 -0.77 -0.26 25.89
C LEU A 167 -1.10 -1.17 24.71
N VAL A 168 -2.32 -1.67 24.65
CA VAL A 168 -2.89 -2.32 23.47
C VAL A 168 -3.83 -1.32 22.82
N LEU A 169 -3.50 -0.94 21.60
CA LEU A 169 -4.42 -0.26 20.70
C LEU A 169 -5.31 -1.34 20.05
N GLN A 170 -6.61 -1.26 20.30
CA GLN A 170 -7.62 -2.05 19.59
C GLN A 170 -8.30 -1.14 18.58
N VAL A 171 -8.11 -1.45 17.29
CA VAL A 171 -8.68 -0.70 16.17
C VAL A 171 -10.14 -1.10 16.00
N GLU A 172 -11.03 -0.12 16.09
CA GLU A 172 -12.49 -0.32 16.13
C GLU A 172 -13.23 0.66 15.22
N HIS A 173 -14.13 0.13 14.39
CA HIS A 173 -14.75 0.93 13.32
C HIS A 173 -15.91 1.83 13.79
N LEU A 174 -16.65 1.42 14.81
CA LEU A 174 -17.95 2.04 15.12
C LEU A 174 -17.79 3.32 15.95
N HIS A 175 -17.09 3.22 17.08
CA HIS A 175 -16.93 4.32 18.04
C HIS A 175 -15.49 4.87 18.10
N GLY A 176 -14.60 4.32 17.28
CA GLY A 176 -13.17 4.65 17.26
C GLY A 176 -12.37 3.78 18.22
N ASP A 177 -11.05 3.93 18.16
CA ASP A 177 -10.12 2.98 18.74
C ASP A 177 -10.09 3.04 20.27
N ILE A 178 -9.86 1.87 20.88
CA ILE A 178 -9.84 1.71 22.34
C ILE A 178 -8.44 1.37 22.79
N VAL A 179 -8.01 1.99 23.88
CA VAL A 179 -6.71 1.69 24.50
C VAL A 179 -6.93 0.90 25.78
N HIS A 180 -6.23 -0.23 25.90
CA HIS A 180 -6.19 -1.03 27.11
C HIS A 180 -4.77 -1.11 27.64
N LYS A 181 -4.63 -1.33 28.95
CA LYS A 181 -3.33 -1.66 29.55
C LYS A 181 -3.27 -3.16 29.78
N VAL A 182 -2.22 -3.81 29.28
CA VAL A 182 -1.99 -5.24 29.50
C VAL A 182 -0.67 -5.48 30.22
N GLN A 183 -0.50 -6.67 30.78
CA GLN A 183 0.75 -7.05 31.46
C GLN A 183 1.76 -7.71 30.52
N GLN A 184 1.31 -8.27 29.40
CA GLN A 184 2.17 -8.95 28.44
C GLN A 184 3.09 -7.95 27.74
N GLN A 185 4.39 -8.26 27.71
CA GLN A 185 5.39 -7.49 26.97
C GLN A 185 5.70 -8.20 25.65
N PRO A 186 5.87 -7.44 24.54
CA PRO A 186 6.29 -8.00 23.26
C PRO A 186 7.72 -8.54 23.37
N GLN A 187 7.97 -9.70 22.78
CA GLN A 187 9.33 -10.22 22.65
C GLN A 187 9.94 -9.71 21.36
N VAL A 188 10.70 -8.62 21.48
CA VAL A 188 11.45 -8.04 20.36
C VAL A 188 12.75 -8.82 20.17
N ARG A 189 12.95 -9.35 18.96
CA ARG A 189 14.16 -10.07 18.55
C ARG A 189 14.94 -9.21 17.56
N HIS A 190 16.24 -9.15 17.78
CA HIS A 190 17.19 -8.53 16.83
C HIS A 190 17.52 -9.51 15.71
N ARG A 191 17.51 -9.03 14.47
CA ARG A 191 17.86 -9.79 13.28
C ARG A 191 19.38 -9.75 13.09
N SER A 192 19.98 -10.91 12.83
CA SER A 192 21.41 -11.00 12.53
C SER A 192 21.80 -10.30 11.21
N LYS A 193 20.89 -10.29 10.23
CA LYS A 193 20.95 -9.50 8.99
C LYS A 193 19.67 -8.69 8.85
N ALA A 194 19.81 -7.46 8.37
CA ALA A 194 18.67 -6.62 8.12
C ALA A 194 17.78 -7.22 7.03
N ALA A 195 16.46 -7.08 7.20
CA ALA A 195 15.51 -7.46 6.16
C ALA A 195 15.71 -6.54 4.95
N THR A 196 16.23 -7.10 3.86
CA THR A 196 16.37 -6.40 2.58
C THR A 196 15.07 -6.52 1.80
N SER A 197 14.55 -5.40 1.29
CA SER A 197 13.56 -5.47 0.20
C SER A 197 14.17 -6.21 -0.99
N HIS A 198 13.44 -7.16 -1.57
CA HIS A 198 13.85 -7.79 -2.83
C HIS A 198 13.90 -6.69 -3.90
N LEU A 199 15.11 -6.30 -4.29
CA LEU A 199 15.37 -5.39 -5.39
C LEU A 199 15.71 -6.23 -6.61
N ASP A 200 15.05 -5.97 -7.73
CA ASP A 200 15.44 -6.58 -8.99
C ASP A 200 16.90 -6.23 -9.32
N PRO A 201 17.70 -7.17 -9.87
CA PRO A 201 19.04 -6.89 -10.33
C PRO A 201 19.00 -5.77 -11.37
N THR A 202 19.80 -4.72 -11.17
CA THR A 202 19.95 -3.70 -12.21
C THR A 202 20.80 -4.24 -13.35
N PRO A 203 20.46 -3.94 -14.61
CA PRO A 203 21.42 -4.08 -15.71
C PRO A 203 22.73 -3.35 -15.39
N GLU A 204 23.86 -3.84 -15.94
CA GLU A 204 25.18 -3.24 -15.74
C GLU A 204 25.15 -1.71 -15.89
N LEU A 205 25.66 -1.00 -14.87
CA LEU A 205 25.67 0.45 -14.81
C LEU A 205 26.72 0.99 -15.79
N LEU A 206 26.30 1.87 -16.69
CA LEU A 206 27.19 2.59 -17.61
C LEU A 206 27.68 3.86 -16.92
N ASP A 207 28.97 4.18 -17.06
CA ASP A 207 29.66 5.25 -16.32
C ASP A 207 29.57 5.10 -14.77
N ARG A 208 29.78 6.18 -14.01
CA ARG A 208 29.62 6.32 -12.55
C ARG A 208 30.69 5.72 -11.67
N ARG A 209 31.84 5.34 -12.24
CA ARG A 209 32.98 4.81 -11.46
C ARG A 209 33.45 5.79 -10.39
N THR A 210 33.51 7.08 -10.71
CA THR A 210 33.91 8.12 -9.75
C THR A 210 32.93 8.20 -8.57
N GLU A 211 31.63 8.18 -8.85
CA GLU A 211 30.58 8.23 -7.84
C GLU A 211 30.55 6.95 -6.98
N LEU A 212 30.79 5.79 -7.60
CA LEU A 212 30.96 4.52 -6.90
C LEU A 212 32.22 4.50 -6.03
N ASP A 213 33.33 5.06 -6.49
CA ASP A 213 34.57 5.18 -5.70
C ASP A 213 34.35 6.11 -4.50
N VAL A 214 33.64 7.23 -4.69
CA VAL A 214 33.28 8.12 -3.57
C VAL A 214 32.34 7.43 -2.57
N ALA A 215 31.40 6.60 -3.06
CA ALA A 215 30.56 5.77 -2.20
C ALA A 215 31.41 4.79 -1.38
N ALA A 216 32.30 4.06 -2.05
CA ALA A 216 33.21 3.09 -1.45
C ALA A 216 34.12 3.73 -0.38
N ASP A 217 34.68 4.91 -0.64
CA ASP A 217 35.52 5.66 0.30
C ASP A 217 34.77 6.02 1.59
N ALA A 218 33.50 6.42 1.48
CA ALA A 218 32.73 6.84 2.64
C ALA A 218 32.31 5.66 3.52
N PHE A 219 32.20 4.45 2.95
CA PHE A 219 31.73 3.27 3.67
C PHE A 219 32.56 2.94 4.91
N GLY A 220 33.87 3.22 4.90
CA GLY A 220 34.73 3.01 6.06
C GLY A 220 34.59 4.05 7.18
N SER A 221 33.86 5.14 6.96
CA SER A 221 33.79 6.29 7.89
C SER A 221 32.40 6.55 8.49
N ALA A 222 31.39 5.77 8.10
CA ALA A 222 29.98 6.01 8.42
C ALA A 222 29.51 7.45 8.08
N ALA A 223 30.16 8.11 7.11
CA ALA A 223 29.80 9.44 6.68
C ALA A 223 28.63 9.34 5.69
N PRO A 224 27.54 10.11 5.88
CA PRO A 224 26.43 10.09 4.95
C PRO A 224 26.85 10.66 3.58
N ILE A 225 26.28 10.11 2.53
CA ILE A 225 26.48 10.55 1.14
C ILE A 225 25.14 10.87 0.53
N GLU A 226 25.09 11.95 -0.24
CA GLU A 226 23.95 12.29 -1.07
C GLU A 226 24.36 12.33 -2.53
N PHE A 227 23.58 11.67 -3.38
CA PHE A 227 23.56 11.84 -4.83
C PHE A 227 22.32 12.63 -5.20
N HIS A 228 22.52 13.86 -5.65
CA HIS A 228 21.42 14.72 -6.08
C HIS A 228 21.52 15.06 -7.56
N GLY A 229 20.40 15.42 -8.17
CA GLY A 229 20.38 15.80 -9.58
C GLY A 229 18.97 15.77 -10.14
N GLN A 230 18.85 16.15 -11.41
CA GLN A 230 17.58 16.18 -12.10
C GLN A 230 16.90 14.80 -12.13
N ASP A 231 15.60 14.78 -12.31
CA ASP A 231 14.85 13.54 -12.45
C ASP A 231 15.23 12.83 -13.75
N GLY A 232 15.26 11.50 -13.69
CA GLY A 232 15.72 10.64 -14.78
C GLY A 232 17.25 10.58 -14.99
N ILE A 233 18.06 11.27 -14.19
CA ILE A 233 19.53 11.27 -14.33
C ILE A 233 20.23 9.95 -13.93
N GLY A 234 19.49 9.02 -13.33
CA GLY A 234 20.00 7.70 -12.93
C GLY A 234 20.26 7.50 -11.43
N LYS A 235 19.73 8.36 -10.55
CA LYS A 235 19.91 8.26 -9.08
C LYS A 235 19.49 6.89 -8.53
N THR A 236 18.26 6.45 -8.83
CA THR A 236 17.73 5.13 -8.41
C THR A 236 18.53 3.97 -8.98
N ALA A 237 19.00 4.07 -10.24
CA ALA A 237 19.84 3.04 -10.84
C ALA A 237 21.19 2.89 -10.12
N LEU A 238 21.80 4.01 -9.72
CA LEU A 238 23.03 4.04 -8.92
C LEU A 238 22.82 3.41 -7.53
N LEU A 239 21.75 3.79 -6.81
CA LEU A 239 21.45 3.22 -5.49
C LEU A 239 21.19 1.72 -5.56
N ARG A 240 20.39 1.25 -6.52
CA ARG A 240 20.14 -0.18 -6.72
C ARG A 240 21.42 -0.93 -7.10
N HIS A 241 22.30 -0.33 -7.90
CA HIS A 241 23.60 -0.92 -8.20
C HIS A 241 24.45 -1.10 -6.92
N LEU A 242 24.51 -0.07 -6.07
CA LEU A 242 25.17 -0.13 -4.76
C LEU A 242 24.56 -1.20 -3.84
N ALA A 243 23.24 -1.38 -3.87
CA ALA A 243 22.55 -2.40 -3.08
C ALA A 243 23.03 -3.83 -3.42
N HIS A 244 23.34 -4.08 -4.70
CA HIS A 244 23.76 -5.40 -5.20
C HIS A 244 25.28 -5.61 -5.18
N HIS A 245 26.09 -4.55 -5.28
CA HIS A 245 27.55 -4.63 -5.50
C HIS A 245 28.39 -4.02 -4.37
N TYR A 246 27.81 -3.75 -3.20
CA TYR A 246 28.59 -3.26 -2.06
C TYR A 246 29.63 -4.30 -1.61
N PRO A 247 30.79 -3.86 -1.09
CA PRO A 247 31.83 -4.78 -0.63
C PRO A 247 31.34 -5.56 0.60
N GLY A 248 31.12 -6.87 0.42
CA GLY A 248 30.78 -7.79 1.50
C GLY A 248 31.84 -7.74 2.61
N GLY A 249 31.40 -7.52 3.85
CA GLY A 249 32.25 -7.49 5.05
C GLY A 249 32.37 -6.14 5.76
N ALA A 250 32.08 -5.01 5.11
CA ALA A 250 32.07 -3.69 5.75
C ALA A 250 30.81 -3.45 6.61
N TYR A 251 29.69 -4.08 6.23
CA TYR A 251 28.40 -3.96 6.90
C TYR A 251 27.92 -5.35 7.32
N PRO A 252 28.18 -5.79 8.55
CA PRO A 252 27.88 -7.15 8.99
C PRO A 252 26.37 -7.46 8.94
N GLN A 253 25.53 -6.43 9.04
CA GLN A 253 24.08 -6.54 9.02
C GLN A 253 23.47 -6.34 7.63
N GLY A 254 24.28 -6.10 6.59
CA GLY A 254 23.82 -5.99 5.21
C GLY A 254 23.37 -4.59 4.79
N VAL A 255 22.38 -4.55 3.90
CA VAL A 255 21.86 -3.34 3.25
C VAL A 255 20.39 -3.17 3.60
N VAL A 256 19.97 -1.94 3.86
CA VAL A 256 18.56 -1.57 4.02
C VAL A 256 18.22 -0.60 2.90
N TYR A 257 17.22 -0.91 2.08
CA TYR A 257 16.75 -0.03 1.01
C TYR A 257 15.36 0.48 1.34
N LEU A 258 15.18 1.80 1.42
CA LEU A 258 13.91 2.44 1.74
C LEU A 258 13.54 3.48 0.68
N LEU A 259 12.26 3.49 0.29
CA LEU A 259 11.68 4.56 -0.51
C LEU A 259 11.20 5.69 0.42
N ALA A 260 11.77 6.88 0.26
CA ALA A 260 11.49 8.05 1.10
C ALA A 260 10.47 9.02 0.48
N GLN A 261 9.98 8.76 -0.74
CA GLN A 261 9.13 9.67 -1.50
C GLN A 261 7.85 10.01 -0.73
N ARG A 262 7.80 11.25 -0.19
CA ARG A 262 6.68 11.77 0.62
C ARG A 262 6.26 10.82 1.75
N THR A 263 7.20 10.06 2.28
CA THR A 263 7.01 9.23 3.47
C THR A 263 7.34 10.07 4.70
N PRO A 264 6.46 10.20 5.69
CA PRO A 264 6.77 10.92 6.92
C PRO A 264 8.01 10.35 7.63
N VAL A 265 8.86 11.21 8.18
CA VAL A 265 10.10 10.78 8.86
C VAL A 265 9.87 9.76 9.98
N ALA A 266 8.75 9.88 10.70
CA ALA A 266 8.37 8.93 11.75
C ALA A 266 8.11 7.52 11.21
N ASP A 267 7.56 7.41 10.00
CA ASP A 267 7.33 6.12 9.34
C ASP A 267 8.67 5.55 8.83
N LEU A 268 9.60 6.40 8.38
CA LEU A 268 10.96 5.96 8.04
C LEU A 268 11.74 5.45 9.26
N PHE A 269 11.54 6.04 10.44
CA PHE A 269 12.10 5.49 11.70
C PHE A 269 11.56 4.10 11.97
N GLN A 270 10.25 3.90 11.77
CA GLN A 270 9.61 2.61 11.94
C GLN A 270 10.13 1.59 10.92
N CYS A 271 10.19 1.93 9.63
CA CYS A 271 10.73 1.04 8.59
C CYS A 271 12.19 0.66 8.86
N LEU A 272 13.01 1.61 9.32
CA LEU A 272 14.40 1.32 9.66
C LEU A 272 14.50 0.40 10.88
N HIS A 273 13.64 0.60 11.90
CA HIS A 273 13.57 -0.31 13.05
C HIS A 273 13.17 -1.73 12.61
N ASP A 274 12.13 -1.86 11.79
CA ASP A 274 11.62 -3.15 11.29
C ASP A 274 12.64 -3.91 10.43
N ALA A 275 13.56 -3.18 9.79
CA ALA A 275 14.66 -3.78 9.07
C ALA A 275 15.60 -4.57 10.01
N PHE A 276 15.78 -4.16 11.27
CA PHE A 276 16.68 -4.82 12.22
C PHE A 276 15.97 -5.61 13.31
N TYR A 277 14.69 -5.35 13.56
CA TYR A 277 13.95 -5.91 14.67
C TYR A 277 12.65 -6.54 14.20
N GLU A 278 12.31 -7.67 14.82
CA GLU A 278 11.02 -8.32 14.66
C GLU A 278 10.39 -8.57 16.01
N SER A 279 9.08 -8.66 16.06
CA SER A 279 8.35 -8.95 17.30
C SER A 279 7.44 -10.14 17.06
N ASP A 280 7.24 -10.94 18.10
CA ASP A 280 6.31 -12.07 18.12
C ASP A 280 4.83 -11.65 17.96
N ILE A 281 4.51 -10.41 18.31
CA ILE A 281 3.20 -9.78 18.18
C ILE A 281 3.33 -8.42 17.48
N ALA A 282 2.22 -7.91 16.94
CA ALA A 282 2.19 -6.56 16.36
C ALA A 282 2.60 -5.51 17.41
N PHE A 283 3.73 -4.84 17.17
CA PHE A 283 4.33 -3.92 18.13
C PHE A 283 4.81 -2.62 17.49
N LYS A 284 4.36 -1.49 18.03
CA LYS A 284 4.80 -0.13 17.71
C LYS A 284 5.66 0.43 18.84
N PRO A 285 7.00 0.40 18.74
CA PRO A 285 7.88 1.03 19.74
C PRO A 285 7.72 2.55 19.79
N SER A 286 8.06 3.13 20.95
CA SER A 286 8.20 4.59 21.10
C SER A 286 9.38 5.09 20.26
N GLU A 287 9.36 6.36 19.83
CA GLU A 287 10.50 6.93 19.09
C GLU A 287 11.80 6.87 19.90
N ARG A 288 11.70 7.07 21.22
CA ARG A 288 12.83 6.91 22.13
C ARG A 288 13.40 5.49 22.05
N ARG A 289 12.56 4.47 22.12
CA ARG A 289 12.98 3.07 22.02
C ARG A 289 13.62 2.78 20.67
N ILE A 290 13.03 3.27 19.57
CA ILE A 290 13.62 3.15 18.22
C ILE A 290 15.04 3.75 18.19
N ARG A 291 15.24 4.95 18.75
CA ARG A 291 16.57 5.60 18.82
C ARG A 291 17.57 4.82 19.67
N ASP A 292 17.12 4.23 20.77
CA ASP A 292 17.98 3.44 21.65
C ASP A 292 18.39 2.12 20.98
N ASP A 293 17.45 1.43 20.34
CA ASP A 293 17.67 0.19 19.57
C ASP A 293 18.62 0.42 18.39
N LEU A 294 18.35 1.44 17.56
CA LEU A 294 19.12 1.72 16.34
C LEU A 294 20.52 2.30 16.59
N ARG A 295 20.85 2.72 17.82
CA ARG A 295 22.14 3.35 18.14
C ARG A 295 23.35 2.46 17.86
N GLY A 296 23.17 1.14 18.00
CA GLY A 296 24.22 0.13 17.85
C GLY A 296 24.38 -0.45 16.44
N GLU A 297 23.38 -0.27 15.59
CA GLU A 297 23.27 -0.93 14.29
C GLU A 297 24.29 -0.40 13.27
N GLN A 298 24.76 -1.29 12.40
CA GLN A 298 25.80 -1.08 11.40
C GLN A 298 25.41 -1.73 10.08
N ALA A 299 24.69 -0.96 9.26
CA ALA A 299 24.32 -1.32 7.90
C ALA A 299 24.58 -0.18 6.92
N LEU A 300 24.51 -0.51 5.63
CA LEU A 300 24.36 0.45 4.56
C LEU A 300 22.88 0.76 4.36
N VAL A 301 22.45 1.99 4.63
CA VAL A 301 21.06 2.43 4.47
C VAL A 301 20.95 3.27 3.21
N LEU A 302 20.25 2.77 2.21
CA LEU A 302 19.98 3.41 0.93
C LEU A 302 18.59 4.05 0.98
N LEU A 303 18.52 5.37 0.90
CA LEU A 303 17.28 6.14 0.89
C LEU A 303 17.04 6.68 -0.51
N ASP A 304 16.05 6.15 -1.20
CA ASP A 304 15.72 6.56 -2.56
C ASP A 304 14.57 7.58 -2.58
N ASP A 305 14.67 8.53 -3.51
CA ASP A 305 13.72 9.62 -3.73
C ASP A 305 13.37 10.49 -2.49
N VAL A 306 14.41 11.07 -1.89
CA VAL A 306 14.32 11.86 -0.65
C VAL A 306 13.82 13.29 -0.94
N GLU A 307 12.57 13.55 -0.58
CA GLU A 307 11.95 14.89 -0.59
C GLU A 307 11.94 15.60 0.78
N LEU A 308 12.39 14.91 1.83
CA LEU A 308 12.36 15.40 3.21
C LEU A 308 13.07 16.75 3.39
N PRO A 309 12.57 17.62 4.29
CA PRO A 309 13.27 18.83 4.66
C PRO A 309 14.57 18.49 5.41
N ARG A 310 15.52 19.41 5.37
CA ARG A 310 16.89 19.20 5.89
C ARG A 310 16.94 18.70 7.34
N ASN A 311 16.14 19.29 8.23
CA ASN A 311 16.09 18.92 9.64
C ASN A 311 15.60 17.47 9.86
N GLU A 312 14.72 16.97 9.01
CA GLU A 312 14.22 15.59 9.08
C GLU A 312 15.26 14.61 8.55
N VAL A 313 15.97 14.96 7.48
CA VAL A 313 17.12 14.18 6.99
C VAL A 313 18.20 14.05 8.07
N GLU A 314 18.55 15.17 8.73
CA GLU A 314 19.51 15.16 9.86
C GLU A 314 19.00 14.26 11.01
N SER A 315 17.70 14.36 11.34
CA SER A 315 17.08 13.54 12.39
C SER A 315 17.12 12.04 12.08
N LEU A 316 16.96 11.66 10.80
CA LEU A 316 17.03 10.28 10.31
C LEU A 316 18.44 9.72 10.34
N ILE A 317 19.44 10.51 9.98
CA ILE A 317 20.83 10.09 10.09
C ILE A 317 21.23 9.90 11.57
N ASP A 318 20.75 10.79 12.45
CA ASP A 318 21.06 10.73 13.88
C ASP A 318 20.36 9.60 14.63
N VAL A 319 19.33 8.97 14.05
CA VAL A 319 18.64 7.81 14.65
C VAL A 319 19.54 6.57 14.69
N ALA A 320 20.41 6.41 13.70
CA ALA A 320 21.30 5.26 13.53
C ALA A 320 22.74 5.73 13.20
N PRO A 321 23.46 6.34 14.15
CA PRO A 321 24.69 7.08 13.90
C PRO A 321 25.89 6.22 13.44
N ARG A 322 25.76 4.89 13.49
CA ARG A 322 26.78 3.92 13.03
C ARG A 322 26.45 3.30 11.68
N CYS A 323 25.25 3.52 11.15
CA CYS A 323 24.91 3.17 9.79
C CYS A 323 25.47 4.20 8.82
N THR A 324 25.83 3.76 7.62
CA THR A 324 26.17 4.66 6.52
C THR A 324 24.92 4.93 5.70
N PHE A 325 24.51 6.19 5.60
CA PHE A 325 23.38 6.59 4.79
C PHE A 325 23.83 7.04 3.40
N VAL A 326 23.21 6.48 2.35
CA VAL A 326 23.35 6.98 0.97
C VAL A 326 21.97 7.42 0.49
N LEU A 327 21.85 8.69 0.14
CA LEU A 327 20.59 9.32 -0.22
C LEU A 327 20.56 9.63 -1.71
N ALA A 328 19.44 9.38 -2.37
CA ALA A 328 19.12 9.94 -3.68
C ALA A 328 18.07 11.04 -3.50
N SER A 329 18.32 12.23 -4.04
CA SER A 329 17.39 13.36 -3.92
C SER A 329 17.29 14.18 -5.22
N PRO A 330 16.14 14.83 -5.50
CA PRO A 330 16.05 15.75 -6.64
C PRO A 330 16.92 17.01 -6.46
N GLN A 331 17.12 17.43 -5.20
CA GLN A 331 17.87 18.62 -4.83
C GLN A 331 18.70 18.36 -3.59
N ARG A 332 19.83 19.06 -3.46
CA ARG A 332 20.74 18.95 -2.31
C ARG A 332 20.02 19.16 -0.96
N ARG A 333 19.96 18.11 -0.15
CA ARG A 333 19.43 18.06 1.22
C ARG A 333 20.54 17.99 2.26
N LEU A 334 21.72 17.50 1.92
CA LEU A 334 22.84 17.31 2.83
C LEU A 334 23.84 18.49 2.77
N TRP A 335 23.98 19.21 3.91
CA TRP A 335 24.77 20.45 3.97
C TRP A 335 25.90 20.43 5.01
N ALA A 336 25.65 19.93 6.22
CA ALA A 336 26.60 20.06 7.33
C ALA A 336 27.49 18.82 7.54
N ARG A 337 26.94 17.62 7.40
CA ARG A 337 27.59 16.34 7.71
C ARG A 337 27.53 15.46 6.47
N GLY A 338 28.67 14.94 6.02
CA GLY A 338 28.73 14.06 4.84
C GLY A 338 29.13 14.74 3.53
N ARG A 339 29.02 13.99 2.43
CA ARG A 339 29.35 14.44 1.06
C ARG A 339 28.08 14.52 0.23
N SER A 340 27.96 15.55 -0.60
CA SER A 340 26.83 15.72 -1.52
C SER A 340 27.39 15.90 -2.92
N ILE A 341 26.93 15.08 -3.86
CA ILE A 341 27.48 14.92 -5.20
C ILE A 341 26.35 15.14 -6.20
N GLU A 342 26.54 16.11 -7.09
CA GLU A 342 25.61 16.37 -8.18
C GLU A 342 25.88 15.38 -9.32
N LEU A 343 24.86 14.65 -9.75
CA LEU A 343 24.92 13.78 -10.92
C LEU A 343 24.64 14.59 -12.18
N GLY A 344 25.62 14.64 -13.08
CA GLY A 344 25.46 15.16 -14.44
C GLY A 344 24.98 14.09 -15.43
N GLY A 345 24.85 14.42 -16.70
CA GLY A 345 24.57 13.42 -17.75
C GLY A 345 25.72 12.41 -17.94
N LEU A 346 25.44 11.34 -18.68
CA LEU A 346 26.47 10.36 -19.06
C LEU A 346 27.48 10.99 -20.03
N PRO A 347 28.78 10.66 -19.89
CA PRO A 347 29.79 10.94 -20.89
C PRO A 347 29.37 10.40 -22.26
N LEU A 348 29.86 11.05 -23.33
CA LEU A 348 29.42 10.76 -24.70
C LEU A 348 29.56 9.27 -25.08
N GLU A 349 30.66 8.63 -24.69
CA GLU A 349 30.90 7.21 -25.01
C GLU A 349 29.87 6.29 -24.34
N ASP A 350 29.63 6.48 -23.04
CA ASP A 350 28.65 5.71 -22.27
C ASP A 350 27.20 6.02 -22.68
N ALA A 351 26.91 7.28 -23.04
CA ALA A 351 25.62 7.69 -23.56
C ALA A 351 25.28 7.02 -24.89
N VAL A 352 26.26 6.91 -25.81
CA VAL A 352 26.08 6.18 -27.08
C VAL A 352 25.91 4.68 -26.82
N ALA A 353 26.69 4.10 -25.90
CA ALA A 353 26.54 2.70 -25.49
C ALA A 353 25.15 2.42 -24.91
N LEU A 354 24.57 3.35 -24.14
CA LEU A 354 23.21 3.24 -23.61
C LEU A 354 22.17 3.21 -24.74
N VAL A 355 22.32 4.08 -25.75
CA VAL A 355 21.45 4.10 -26.93
C VAL A 355 21.56 2.79 -27.71
N GLU A 356 22.77 2.32 -28.02
CA GLU A 356 23.01 1.06 -28.73
C GLU A 356 22.39 -0.14 -27.98
N ARG A 357 22.57 -0.19 -26.66
CA ARG A 357 21.98 -1.22 -25.80
C ARG A 357 20.45 -1.26 -25.90
N HIS A 358 19.79 -0.11 -25.87
CA HIS A 358 18.32 -0.03 -25.95
C HIS A 358 17.78 -0.24 -27.36
N VAL A 359 18.56 0.12 -28.39
CA VAL A 359 18.27 -0.22 -29.78
C VAL A 359 18.35 -1.74 -30.02
N GLY A 360 19.09 -2.47 -29.18
CA GLY A 360 19.13 -3.94 -29.18
C GLY A 360 19.92 -4.54 -30.34
N ARG A 361 20.66 -3.71 -31.10
CA ARG A 361 21.57 -4.15 -32.18
C ARG A 361 22.75 -3.18 -32.31
N PRO A 362 23.87 -3.62 -32.91
CA PRO A 362 24.97 -2.73 -33.21
C PRO A 362 24.56 -1.55 -34.10
N LEU A 363 25.09 -0.36 -33.80
CA LEU A 363 24.88 0.85 -34.62
C LEU A 363 25.84 0.87 -35.82
N THR A 364 25.33 1.24 -36.99
CA THR A 364 26.18 1.51 -38.17
C THR A 364 27.05 2.76 -37.95
N SER A 365 28.11 2.94 -38.74
CA SER A 365 28.98 4.13 -38.60
C SER A 365 28.24 5.46 -38.76
N GLN A 366 27.20 5.51 -39.59
CA GLN A 366 26.35 6.70 -39.71
C GLN A 366 25.45 6.88 -38.48
N GLU A 367 24.82 5.79 -38.02
CA GLU A 367 24.01 5.82 -36.79
C GLU A 367 24.84 6.18 -35.55
N GLN A 368 26.13 5.81 -35.49
CA GLN A 368 27.02 6.25 -34.41
C GLN A 368 27.18 7.77 -34.40
N LEU A 369 27.32 8.43 -35.55
CA LEU A 369 27.40 9.89 -35.64
C LEU A 369 26.07 10.54 -35.23
N ASP A 370 24.95 9.97 -35.67
CA ASP A 370 23.62 10.47 -35.32
C ASP A 370 23.33 10.29 -33.81
N ALA A 371 23.76 9.17 -33.21
CA ALA A 371 23.72 8.89 -31.78
C ALA A 371 24.53 9.89 -30.98
N GLN A 372 25.76 10.21 -31.42
CA GLN A 372 26.60 11.22 -30.78
C GLN A 372 25.91 12.60 -30.79
N GLY A 373 25.31 12.99 -31.92
CA GLY A 373 24.54 14.22 -32.03
C GLY A 373 23.32 14.25 -31.11
N LEU A 374 22.64 13.11 -30.95
CA LEU A 374 21.51 12.96 -30.02
C LEU A 374 21.98 13.08 -28.56
N CYS A 375 23.04 12.37 -28.19
CA CYS A 375 23.61 12.40 -26.84
C CYS A 375 24.05 13.80 -26.43
N ALA A 376 24.71 14.54 -27.34
CA ALA A 376 25.09 15.92 -27.11
C ALA A 376 23.88 16.85 -26.95
N ALA A 377 22.82 16.65 -27.75
CA ALA A 377 21.61 17.47 -27.67
C ALA A 377 20.80 17.26 -26.39
N LEU A 378 20.86 16.06 -25.80
CA LEU A 378 20.17 15.69 -24.57
C LEU A 378 21.09 15.75 -23.33
N ASP A 379 22.29 16.30 -23.47
CA ASP A 379 23.29 16.41 -22.41
C ASP A 379 23.52 15.08 -21.67
N GLY A 380 23.55 13.96 -22.40
CA GLY A 380 23.79 12.63 -21.84
C GLY A 380 22.71 12.10 -20.88
N ARG A 381 21.50 12.68 -20.84
CA ARG A 381 20.45 12.29 -19.88
C ARG A 381 19.89 10.87 -20.15
N PRO A 382 20.05 9.90 -19.22
CA PRO A 382 19.68 8.51 -19.46
C PRO A 382 18.20 8.29 -19.82
N ASP A 383 17.28 8.89 -19.08
CA ASP A 383 15.83 8.75 -19.31
C ASP A 383 15.41 9.19 -20.72
N GLN A 384 15.87 10.35 -21.15
CA GLN A 384 15.58 10.91 -22.48
C GLN A 384 16.25 10.10 -23.59
N LEU A 385 17.45 9.56 -23.34
CA LEU A 385 18.13 8.68 -24.30
C LEU A 385 17.42 7.35 -24.47
N ILE A 386 16.93 6.75 -23.39
CA ILE A 386 16.12 5.53 -23.41
C ILE A 386 14.82 5.78 -24.18
N GLN A 387 14.14 6.89 -23.90
CA GLN A 387 12.92 7.29 -24.61
C GLN A 387 13.18 7.54 -26.11
N ALA A 388 14.30 8.18 -26.45
CA ALA A 388 14.71 8.40 -27.83
C ALA A 388 15.02 7.09 -28.56
N ALA A 389 15.73 6.16 -27.91
CA ALA A 389 16.01 4.83 -28.45
C ALA A 389 14.73 4.01 -28.67
N ALA A 390 13.77 4.09 -27.73
CA ALA A 390 12.47 3.45 -27.84
C ALA A 390 11.70 3.87 -29.11
N GLN A 391 11.70 5.18 -29.46
CA GLN A 391 11.08 5.67 -30.71
C GLN A 391 11.70 5.06 -31.97
N VAL A 392 12.99 4.72 -31.92
CA VAL A 392 13.69 4.05 -33.02
C VAL A 392 13.33 2.56 -33.08
N CYS A 393 13.25 1.89 -31.93
CA CYS A 393 12.86 0.48 -31.84
C CYS A 393 11.45 0.22 -32.36
N GLU A 394 10.52 1.13 -32.09
CA GLU A 394 9.14 1.00 -32.58
C GLU A 394 8.98 1.35 -34.07
N GLY A 395 10.05 1.77 -34.75
CA GLY A 395 10.02 2.16 -36.16
C GLY A 395 9.27 3.48 -36.42
N GLU A 396 9.03 4.28 -35.38
CA GLU A 396 8.36 5.58 -35.53
C GLU A 396 9.28 6.61 -36.20
N CYS A 397 10.60 6.53 -35.96
CA CYS A 397 11.60 7.45 -36.48
C CYS A 397 12.95 6.76 -36.71
N SER A 398 13.73 7.30 -37.65
CA SER A 398 15.15 6.97 -37.77
C SER A 398 15.99 7.68 -36.70
N LEU A 399 17.17 7.16 -36.36
CA LEU A 399 18.04 7.76 -35.35
C LEU A 399 18.42 9.22 -35.72
N VAL A 400 18.62 9.50 -37.01
CA VAL A 400 18.88 10.86 -37.52
C VAL A 400 17.67 11.79 -37.30
N GLU A 401 16.44 11.29 -37.43
CA GLU A 401 15.24 12.08 -37.18
C GLU A 401 15.09 12.46 -35.71
N VAL A 402 15.30 11.49 -34.82
CA VAL A 402 15.24 11.69 -33.37
C VAL A 402 16.36 12.66 -32.93
N SER A 403 17.58 12.48 -33.44
CA SER A 403 18.71 13.39 -33.21
C SER A 403 18.40 14.82 -33.65
N ARG A 404 17.85 15.01 -34.84
CA ARG A 404 17.46 16.34 -35.36
C ARG A 404 16.36 17.01 -34.52
N ARG A 405 15.37 16.24 -34.04
CA ARG A 405 14.33 16.76 -33.13
C ARG A 405 14.94 17.19 -31.79
N ALA A 406 15.78 16.35 -31.20
CA ALA A 406 16.49 16.65 -29.96
C ALA A 406 17.29 17.95 -30.03
N GLN A 407 18.04 18.15 -31.13
CA GLN A 407 18.82 19.37 -31.39
C GLN A 407 17.96 20.65 -31.48
N THR A 408 16.69 20.51 -31.86
CA THR A 408 15.76 21.63 -31.86
C THR A 408 15.23 21.90 -30.45
N SER A 409 14.78 20.86 -29.74
CA SER A 409 14.38 20.90 -28.33
C SER A 409 14.05 19.49 -27.83
N ALA A 410 14.52 19.12 -26.63
CA ALA A 410 14.15 17.86 -25.98
C ALA A 410 12.63 17.67 -25.86
N ARG A 411 11.86 18.75 -25.63
CA ARG A 411 10.38 18.70 -25.57
C ARG A 411 9.72 18.23 -26.87
N THR A 412 10.38 18.42 -28.01
CA THR A 412 9.81 17.95 -29.30
C THR A 412 9.84 16.44 -29.44
N LEU A 413 10.73 15.75 -28.71
CA LEU A 413 10.75 14.28 -28.63
C LEU A 413 9.53 13.77 -27.87
N THR A 414 9.30 14.30 -26.66
CA THR A 414 8.15 13.93 -25.84
C THR A 414 6.83 14.27 -26.54
N THR A 415 6.72 15.49 -27.08
CA THR A 415 5.51 15.94 -27.78
C THR A 415 5.21 15.05 -29.01
N GLY A 416 6.25 14.64 -29.75
CA GLY A 416 6.12 13.73 -30.87
C GLY A 416 5.60 12.35 -30.46
N ALA A 417 6.20 11.75 -29.41
CA ALA A 417 5.75 10.47 -28.86
C ALA A 417 4.32 10.53 -28.32
N LEU A 418 3.92 11.62 -27.66
CA LEU A 418 2.57 11.80 -27.14
C LEU A 418 1.52 11.98 -28.26
N ALA A 419 1.93 12.50 -29.42
CA ALA A 419 1.02 12.75 -30.55
C ALA A 419 0.58 11.47 -31.27
N SER A 420 1.42 10.41 -31.31
CA SER A 420 1.10 9.12 -31.93
C SER A 420 0.31 8.17 -31.02
N LEU A 421 0.07 8.54 -29.76
CA LEU A 421 -0.62 7.68 -28.80
C LEU A 421 -2.10 7.46 -29.14
N SER A 422 -2.56 6.23 -28.86
CA SER A 422 -3.99 5.93 -28.81
C SER A 422 -4.69 6.72 -27.69
N ASP A 423 -6.01 6.86 -27.79
CA ASP A 423 -6.81 7.50 -26.74
C ASP A 423 -6.64 6.80 -25.39
N THR A 424 -6.69 5.46 -25.37
CA THR A 424 -6.47 4.64 -24.16
C THR A 424 -5.10 4.91 -23.54
N ALA A 425 -4.02 4.90 -24.34
CA ALA A 425 -2.67 5.17 -23.85
C ALA A 425 -2.54 6.59 -23.27
N ARG A 426 -3.14 7.60 -23.93
CA ARG A 426 -3.16 8.97 -23.42
C ARG A 426 -3.89 9.08 -22.08
N ARG A 427 -5.03 8.39 -21.93
CA ARG A 427 -5.81 8.37 -20.69
C ARG A 427 -5.08 7.66 -19.55
N ILE A 428 -4.32 6.59 -19.85
CA ILE A 428 -3.46 5.92 -18.88
C ILE A 428 -2.37 6.87 -18.39
N LEU A 429 -1.66 7.57 -19.29
CA LEU A 429 -0.63 8.54 -18.89
C LEU A 429 -1.21 9.66 -18.02
N ALA A 430 -2.40 10.17 -18.37
CA ALA A 430 -3.08 11.17 -17.55
C ALA A 430 -3.40 10.65 -16.15
N LEU A 431 -3.89 9.40 -16.02
CA LEU A 431 -4.18 8.80 -14.73
C LEU A 431 -2.91 8.57 -13.88
N LEU A 432 -1.83 8.05 -14.48
CA LEU A 432 -0.55 7.84 -13.78
C LEU A 432 0.05 9.19 -13.32
N ALA A 433 -0.03 10.24 -14.15
CA ALA A 433 0.38 11.59 -13.77
C ALA A 433 -0.47 12.15 -12.62
N ALA A 434 -1.78 11.87 -12.65
CA ALA A 434 -2.78 12.37 -11.71
C ALA A 434 -2.60 11.81 -10.28
N VAL A 435 -2.02 10.61 -10.15
CA VAL A 435 -1.63 10.03 -8.85
C VAL A 435 -0.20 10.36 -8.43
N LYS A 436 0.41 11.40 -9.04
CA LYS A 436 1.78 11.87 -8.76
C LYS A 436 2.82 10.73 -8.85
N ASP A 437 2.73 9.95 -9.92
CA ASP A 437 3.68 8.88 -10.28
C ASP A 437 3.73 7.69 -9.32
N ALA A 438 2.82 7.64 -8.32
CA ALA A 438 2.67 6.46 -7.47
C ALA A 438 2.36 5.22 -8.34
N PRO A 439 3.08 4.09 -8.16
CA PRO A 439 2.82 2.88 -8.90
C PRO A 439 1.37 2.39 -8.69
N LEU A 440 0.64 2.23 -9.78
CA LEU A 440 -0.74 1.72 -9.78
C LEU A 440 -0.81 0.32 -10.35
N HIS A 441 -1.58 -0.55 -9.70
CA HIS A 441 -1.90 -1.87 -10.23
C HIS A 441 -2.66 -1.76 -11.57
N ALA A 442 -2.36 -2.64 -12.53
CA ALA A 442 -3.02 -2.65 -13.84
C ALA A 442 -4.55 -2.75 -13.75
N GLU A 443 -5.06 -3.49 -12.75
CA GLU A 443 -6.51 -3.64 -12.52
C GLU A 443 -7.18 -2.34 -12.08
N HIS A 444 -6.54 -1.55 -11.21
CA HIS A 444 -7.06 -0.23 -10.82
C HIS A 444 -7.06 0.73 -12.00
N ILE A 445 -6.03 0.69 -12.85
CA ILE A 445 -5.97 1.48 -14.09
C ILE A 445 -7.15 1.11 -15.00
N ALA A 446 -7.38 -0.18 -15.24
CA ALA A 446 -8.49 -0.66 -16.05
C ALA A 446 -9.86 -0.24 -15.48
N ALA A 447 -10.05 -0.39 -14.16
CA ALA A 447 -11.30 -0.07 -13.49
C ALA A 447 -11.60 1.44 -13.47
N ILE A 448 -10.62 2.29 -13.14
CA ILE A 448 -10.78 3.75 -13.14
C ILE A 448 -11.08 4.27 -14.54
N LEU A 449 -10.45 3.70 -15.57
CA LEU A 449 -10.65 4.11 -16.95
C LEU A 449 -11.90 3.47 -17.59
N GLY A 450 -12.46 2.42 -16.99
CA GLY A 450 -13.56 1.65 -17.54
C GLY A 450 -13.20 1.01 -18.89
N THR A 451 -12.01 0.42 -19.00
CA THR A 451 -11.49 -0.15 -20.25
C THR A 451 -10.91 -1.54 -20.04
N THR A 452 -11.15 -2.43 -21.00
CA THR A 452 -10.55 -3.77 -21.07
C THR A 452 -9.18 -3.77 -21.76
N ASP A 453 -8.83 -2.68 -22.46
CA ASP A 453 -7.62 -2.59 -23.29
C ASP A 453 -6.45 -1.93 -22.54
N ALA A 454 -6.50 -1.90 -21.20
CA ALA A 454 -5.49 -1.26 -20.37
C ALA A 454 -4.12 -1.94 -20.52
N LEU A 455 -4.07 -3.28 -20.44
CA LEU A 455 -2.81 -4.03 -20.44
C LEU A 455 -2.04 -3.90 -21.79
N PRO A 456 -2.65 -4.07 -22.97
CA PRO A 456 -1.95 -3.83 -24.24
C PRO A 456 -1.45 -2.38 -24.37
N ALA A 457 -2.23 -1.40 -23.91
CA ALA A 457 -1.81 0.00 -23.94
C ALA A 457 -0.66 0.28 -22.96
N LEU A 458 -0.65 -0.33 -21.78
CA LEU A 458 0.45 -0.25 -20.81
C LEU A 458 1.74 -0.86 -21.37
N GLN A 459 1.65 -2.03 -22.01
CA GLN A 459 2.79 -2.67 -22.68
C GLN A 459 3.35 -1.79 -23.80
N SER A 460 2.48 -1.18 -24.61
CA SER A 460 2.90 -0.21 -25.63
C SER A 460 3.56 1.02 -25.02
N LEU A 461 3.02 1.60 -23.95
CA LEU A 461 3.63 2.73 -23.25
C LEU A 461 4.99 2.38 -22.64
N GLN A 462 5.15 1.15 -22.14
CA GLN A 462 6.43 0.64 -21.64
C GLN A 462 7.45 0.51 -22.77
N GLN A 463 7.06 -0.05 -23.92
CA GLN A 463 7.92 -0.15 -25.11
C GLN A 463 8.37 1.21 -25.63
N ARG A 464 7.51 2.24 -25.51
CA ARG A 464 7.81 3.65 -25.83
C ARG A 464 8.68 4.37 -24.81
N GLY A 465 9.00 3.74 -23.67
CA GLY A 465 9.71 4.38 -22.57
C GLY A 465 8.92 5.51 -21.91
N LEU A 466 7.58 5.47 -21.98
CA LEU A 466 6.67 6.46 -21.35
C LEU A 466 6.10 5.97 -20.01
N ALA A 467 6.10 4.67 -19.78
CA ALA A 467 5.71 4.04 -18.52
C ALA A 467 6.76 3.02 -18.07
N GLN A 468 6.86 2.81 -16.76
CA GLN A 468 7.72 1.80 -16.15
C GLN A 468 6.86 0.75 -15.44
N ALA A 469 7.17 -0.53 -15.67
CA ALA A 469 6.53 -1.65 -15.00
C ALA A 469 7.32 -2.05 -13.73
N HIS A 470 6.58 -2.28 -12.66
CA HIS A 470 6.99 -2.83 -11.37
C HIS A 470 6.09 -4.04 -11.10
N SER A 471 6.00 -4.94 -12.09
CA SER A 471 4.98 -5.98 -12.25
C SER A 471 4.35 -6.46 -10.94
N PRO A 472 3.02 -6.39 -10.79
CA PRO A 472 1.99 -5.99 -11.77
C PRO A 472 1.66 -4.48 -11.82
N ARG A 473 2.51 -3.61 -11.27
CA ARG A 473 2.25 -2.15 -11.16
C ARG A 473 2.91 -1.33 -12.24
N TYR A 474 2.40 -0.12 -12.46
CA TYR A 474 2.90 0.81 -13.46
C TYR A 474 3.00 2.23 -12.92
N SER A 475 4.04 2.95 -13.35
CA SER A 475 4.28 4.38 -13.04
C SER A 475 4.76 5.10 -14.30
N LEU A 476 4.82 6.44 -14.28
CA LEU A 476 5.40 7.20 -15.38
C LEU A 476 6.92 7.05 -15.43
N ALA A 477 7.47 7.07 -16.64
CA ALA A 477 8.91 7.03 -16.84
C ALA A 477 9.54 8.43 -16.77
N GLY A 478 10.66 8.55 -16.05
CA GLY A 478 11.53 9.74 -16.04
C GLY A 478 10.79 11.03 -15.66
N THR A 479 11.09 12.12 -16.36
CA THR A 479 10.49 13.45 -16.09
C THR A 479 9.10 13.65 -16.69
N LEU A 480 8.50 12.63 -17.29
CA LEU A 480 7.22 12.77 -17.98
C LEU A 480 6.12 13.23 -17.03
N GLY A 481 6.11 12.75 -15.78
CA GLY A 481 5.11 13.13 -14.79
C GLY A 481 5.07 14.64 -14.53
N GLU A 482 6.23 15.28 -14.37
CA GLU A 482 6.31 16.74 -14.17
C GLU A 482 5.83 17.52 -15.40
N GLU A 483 6.22 17.06 -16.60
CA GLU A 483 5.81 17.69 -17.85
C GLU A 483 4.29 17.61 -18.06
N LEU A 484 3.68 16.45 -17.81
CA LEU A 484 2.25 16.25 -17.90
C LEU A 484 1.50 17.07 -16.85
N ARG A 485 1.95 17.08 -15.59
CA ARG A 485 1.36 17.92 -14.52
C ARG A 485 1.43 19.41 -14.83
N GLY A 486 2.46 19.86 -15.54
CA GLY A 486 2.61 21.26 -15.94
C GLY A 486 1.82 21.67 -17.18
N SER A 487 1.29 20.71 -17.96
CA SER A 487 0.71 20.98 -19.29
C SER A 487 -0.69 20.41 -19.53
N TRP A 488 -1.11 19.42 -18.76
CA TRP A 488 -2.41 18.74 -18.92
C TRP A 488 -3.35 19.08 -17.77
N ASP A 489 -4.65 19.07 -18.05
CA ASP A 489 -5.68 19.11 -17.02
C ASP A 489 -5.87 17.70 -16.43
N LEU A 490 -5.35 17.51 -15.22
CA LEU A 490 -5.32 16.21 -14.54
C LEU A 490 -6.41 16.06 -13.47
N ASP A 491 -7.02 17.15 -13.03
CA ASP A 491 -8.03 17.16 -11.96
C ASP A 491 -9.18 16.17 -12.22
N PRO A 492 -9.73 16.03 -13.44
CA PRO A 492 -10.78 15.04 -13.72
C PRO A 492 -10.35 13.59 -13.48
N TRP A 493 -9.06 13.29 -13.65
CA TRP A 493 -8.49 11.96 -13.44
C TRP A 493 -8.21 11.71 -11.97
N THR A 494 -7.66 12.70 -11.26
CA THR A 494 -7.44 12.61 -9.81
C THR A 494 -8.76 12.47 -9.06
N GLU A 495 -9.79 13.23 -9.45
CA GLU A 495 -11.14 13.13 -8.87
C GLU A 495 -11.78 11.75 -9.13
N ARG A 496 -11.59 11.18 -10.32
CA ARG A 496 -12.07 9.83 -10.64
C ARG A 496 -11.34 8.77 -9.85
N ALA A 497 -10.02 8.88 -9.70
CA ALA A 497 -9.22 7.96 -8.89
C ALA A 497 -9.62 8.03 -7.41
N LEU A 498 -9.79 9.24 -6.86
CA LEU A 498 -10.28 9.45 -5.49
C LEU A 498 -11.65 8.80 -5.25
N SER A 499 -12.60 9.02 -6.17
CA SER A 499 -13.95 8.45 -6.07
C SER A 499 -13.95 6.93 -6.18
N TYR A 500 -13.09 6.38 -7.06
CA TYR A 500 -12.90 4.94 -7.23
C TYR A 500 -12.33 4.32 -5.96
N PHE A 501 -11.20 4.85 -5.45
CA PHE A 501 -10.56 4.31 -4.26
C PHE A 501 -11.45 4.40 -3.03
N ALA A 502 -12.20 5.50 -2.86
CA ALA A 502 -13.19 5.62 -1.79
C ALA A 502 -14.20 4.47 -1.83
N SER A 503 -14.79 4.20 -3.01
CA SER A 503 -15.79 3.14 -3.18
C SER A 503 -15.18 1.73 -3.10
N TRP A 504 -13.96 1.55 -3.61
CA TRP A 504 -13.25 0.28 -3.58
C TRP A 504 -12.87 -0.11 -2.14
N ALA A 505 -12.32 0.83 -1.37
CA ALA A 505 -11.91 0.62 0.01
C ALA A 505 -13.12 0.35 0.93
N GLU A 506 -14.24 1.05 0.73
CA GLU A 506 -15.51 0.79 1.44
C GLU A 506 -16.13 -0.58 1.11
N GLY A 507 -15.68 -1.24 0.03
CA GLY A 507 -16.20 -2.54 -0.41
C GLY A 507 -15.82 -3.72 0.48
N GLY A 508 -15.17 -3.50 1.62
CA GLY A 508 -14.75 -4.54 2.56
C GLY A 508 -13.53 -5.34 2.07
N GLN A 509 -12.56 -4.66 1.46
CA GLN A 509 -11.31 -5.29 1.04
C GLN A 509 -10.53 -5.81 2.26
N ALA A 510 -9.72 -6.84 2.03
CA ALA A 510 -8.76 -7.31 3.04
C ALA A 510 -7.74 -6.20 3.36
N THR A 511 -7.31 -6.11 4.62
CA THR A 511 -6.38 -5.09 5.10
C THR A 511 -5.08 -5.08 4.31
N GLU A 512 -4.57 -6.26 3.94
CA GLU A 512 -3.34 -6.43 3.17
C GLU A 512 -3.45 -5.80 1.77
N LEU A 513 -4.62 -5.91 1.13
CA LEU A 513 -4.87 -5.30 -0.18
C LEU A 513 -4.95 -3.77 -0.09
N LEU A 514 -5.61 -3.25 0.96
CA LEU A 514 -5.66 -1.81 1.21
C LEU A 514 -4.25 -1.24 1.43
N LEU A 515 -3.43 -1.93 2.23
CA LEU A 515 -2.06 -1.54 2.54
C LEU A 515 -1.15 -1.59 1.32
N ALA A 516 -1.29 -2.62 0.50
CA ALA A 516 -0.56 -2.71 -0.76
C ALA A 516 -0.82 -1.46 -1.62
N GLU A 517 -2.04 -0.94 -1.64
CA GLU A 517 -2.46 0.20 -2.48
C GLU A 517 -2.47 1.55 -1.71
N ALA A 518 -1.87 1.61 -0.53
CA ALA A 518 -1.94 2.78 0.33
C ALA A 518 -1.29 4.04 -0.30
N ASP A 519 -0.19 3.89 -1.03
CA ASP A 519 0.53 5.03 -1.60
C ASP A 519 -0.30 5.84 -2.60
N PRO A 520 -0.90 5.26 -3.67
CA PRO A 520 -1.77 6.01 -4.56
C PRO A 520 -2.99 6.60 -3.83
N MET A 521 -3.54 5.92 -2.81
CA MET A 521 -4.64 6.46 -2.00
C MET A 521 -4.23 7.71 -1.22
N LEU A 522 -3.06 7.71 -0.59
CA LEU A 522 -2.53 8.87 0.13
C LEU A 522 -2.30 10.05 -0.81
N ARG A 523 -1.86 9.82 -2.06
CA ARG A 523 -1.68 10.88 -3.07
C ARG A 523 -3.00 11.53 -3.48
N VAL A 524 -4.05 10.73 -3.72
CA VAL A 524 -5.36 11.27 -4.11
C VAL A 524 -6.09 11.91 -2.93
N LEU A 525 -5.87 11.44 -1.69
CA LEU A 525 -6.36 12.09 -0.47
C LEU A 525 -5.73 13.46 -0.28
N GLU A 526 -4.41 13.58 -0.41
CA GLU A 526 -3.69 14.85 -0.33
C GLU A 526 -4.24 15.87 -1.32
N TRP A 527 -4.43 15.46 -2.59
CA TRP A 527 -5.05 16.31 -3.61
C TRP A 527 -6.51 16.64 -3.26
N GLY A 528 -7.30 15.65 -2.83
CA GLY A 528 -8.71 15.83 -2.49
C GLY A 528 -8.92 16.83 -1.36
N ALA A 529 -8.07 16.80 -0.34
CA ALA A 529 -8.08 17.76 0.76
C ALA A 529 -7.74 19.17 0.24
N GLY A 530 -6.70 19.31 -0.59
CA GLY A 530 -6.34 20.59 -1.21
C GLY A 530 -7.42 21.15 -2.17
N ALA A 531 -8.15 20.27 -2.87
CA ALA A 531 -9.19 20.61 -3.84
C ALA A 531 -10.60 20.74 -3.20
N GLY A 532 -10.73 20.54 -1.89
CA GLY A 532 -11.99 20.63 -1.16
C GLY A 532 -13.02 19.56 -1.50
N ARG A 533 -12.58 18.35 -1.91
CA ARG A 533 -13.44 17.18 -2.17
C ARG A 533 -13.77 16.44 -0.88
N TRP A 534 -14.35 17.17 0.08
CA TRP A 534 -14.47 16.74 1.48
C TRP A 534 -15.25 15.45 1.67
N GLU A 535 -16.32 15.22 0.90
CA GLU A 535 -17.10 13.99 1.00
C GLU A 535 -16.25 12.75 0.67
N GLN A 536 -15.49 12.79 -0.42
CA GLN A 536 -14.64 11.68 -0.84
C GLN A 536 -13.41 11.53 0.06
N VAL A 537 -12.85 12.64 0.55
CA VAL A 537 -11.75 12.63 1.54
C VAL A 537 -12.20 11.95 2.82
N LEU A 538 -13.37 12.31 3.33
CA LEU A 538 -13.93 11.70 4.54
C LEU A 538 -14.14 10.19 4.34
N ARG A 539 -14.77 9.80 3.22
CA ARG A 539 -15.04 8.39 2.88
C ARG A 539 -13.78 7.54 2.78
N LEU A 540 -12.83 7.94 1.92
CA LEU A 540 -11.60 7.19 1.72
C LEU A 540 -10.73 7.21 2.99
N GLY A 541 -10.60 8.36 3.66
CA GLY A 541 -9.84 8.48 4.90
C GLY A 541 -10.36 7.52 5.97
N ARG A 542 -11.68 7.47 6.19
CA ARG A 542 -12.32 6.55 7.14
C ARG A 542 -12.10 5.08 6.80
N ALA A 543 -11.95 4.74 5.52
CA ALA A 543 -11.76 3.37 5.09
C ALA A 543 -10.31 2.86 5.31
N ILE A 544 -9.31 3.74 5.26
CA ILE A 544 -7.89 3.32 5.27
C ILE A 544 -7.14 3.63 6.57
N GLU A 545 -7.70 4.45 7.46
CA GLU A 545 -7.02 4.88 8.69
C GLU A 545 -6.67 3.71 9.62
N GLY A 546 -7.61 2.78 9.84
CA GLY A 546 -7.39 1.59 10.66
C GLY A 546 -6.29 0.67 10.10
N PRO A 547 -6.32 0.31 8.80
CA PRO A 547 -5.20 -0.36 8.14
C PRO A 547 -3.85 0.32 8.37
N LEU A 548 -3.76 1.65 8.18
CA LEU A 548 -2.51 2.39 8.40
C LEU A 548 -2.02 2.33 9.85
N ALA A 549 -2.93 2.35 10.82
CA ALA A 549 -2.61 2.18 12.23
C ALA A 549 -2.02 0.80 12.51
N LEU A 550 -2.64 -0.26 11.97
CA LEU A 550 -2.22 -1.67 12.13
C LEU A 550 -0.90 -1.98 11.41
N ASP A 551 -0.58 -1.28 10.32
CA ASP A 551 0.69 -1.40 9.60
C ASP A 551 1.81 -0.51 10.18
N ARG A 552 1.55 0.17 11.30
CA ARG A 552 2.51 1.05 12.01
C ARG A 552 2.96 2.27 11.20
N ARG A 553 2.25 2.62 10.13
CA ARG A 553 2.42 3.86 9.33
C ARG A 553 1.78 5.07 10.04
N TRP A 554 2.21 5.34 11.27
CA TRP A 554 1.57 6.29 12.17
C TRP A 554 1.75 7.76 11.80
N GLY A 555 2.74 8.10 10.97
CA GLY A 555 2.86 9.39 10.31
C GLY A 555 1.76 9.56 9.26
N ALA A 556 1.61 8.58 8.36
CA ALA A 556 0.52 8.57 7.38
C ALA A 556 -0.87 8.54 8.05
N TRP A 557 -1.04 7.74 9.10
CA TRP A 557 -2.28 7.71 9.89
C TRP A 557 -2.62 9.08 10.47
N ALA A 558 -1.65 9.78 11.09
CA ALA A 558 -1.87 11.15 11.57
C ALA A 558 -2.31 12.10 10.46
N GLN A 559 -1.66 12.03 9.30
CA GLN A 559 -2.00 12.90 8.17
C GLN A 559 -3.42 12.63 7.65
N VAL A 560 -3.82 11.37 7.57
CA VAL A 560 -5.19 10.96 7.18
C VAL A 560 -6.21 11.43 8.21
N LEU A 561 -5.96 11.23 9.51
CA LEU A 561 -6.85 11.70 10.57
C LEU A 561 -7.02 13.23 10.55
N GLN A 562 -5.96 13.97 10.23
CA GLN A 562 -6.02 15.42 10.07
C GLN A 562 -6.91 15.81 8.88
N TRP A 563 -6.80 15.13 7.73
CA TRP A 563 -7.68 15.37 6.59
C TRP A 563 -9.15 14.99 6.88
N ILE A 564 -9.40 13.92 7.65
CA ILE A 564 -10.74 13.56 8.11
C ILE A 564 -11.31 14.66 9.02
N LEU A 565 -10.52 15.21 9.93
CA LEU A 565 -10.95 16.31 10.80
C LEU A 565 -11.26 17.59 9.99
N GLU A 566 -10.45 17.91 8.98
CA GLU A 566 -10.71 19.04 8.09
C GLU A 566 -11.98 18.83 7.26
N ALA A 567 -12.14 17.64 6.68
CA ALA A 567 -13.31 17.29 5.89
C ALA A 567 -14.59 17.30 6.72
N SER A 568 -14.59 16.73 7.93
CA SER A 568 -15.75 16.73 8.82
C SER A 568 -16.17 18.16 9.21
N ARG A 569 -15.22 19.03 9.53
CA ARG A 569 -15.49 20.47 9.79
C ARG A 569 -16.05 21.18 8.56
N ALA A 570 -15.47 20.95 7.38
CA ALA A 570 -15.91 21.57 6.15
C ALA A 570 -17.33 21.13 5.73
N LEU A 571 -17.69 19.88 6.04
CA LEU A 571 -19.03 19.32 5.83
C LEU A 571 -20.02 19.65 6.96
N ALA A 572 -19.55 20.26 8.04
CA ALA A 572 -20.29 20.45 9.29
C ALA A 572 -20.85 19.14 9.89
N ASP A 573 -20.13 18.03 9.68
CA ASP A 573 -20.45 16.73 10.25
C ASP A 573 -19.82 16.60 11.65
N GLN A 574 -20.60 16.94 12.66
CA GLN A 574 -20.17 16.90 14.06
C GLN A 574 -19.89 15.48 14.56
N ALA A 575 -20.55 14.45 14.01
CA ALA A 575 -20.31 13.07 14.43
C ALA A 575 -18.94 12.60 13.92
N ALA A 576 -18.63 12.89 12.66
CA ALA A 576 -17.30 12.62 12.09
C ALA A 576 -16.20 13.47 12.77
N GLU A 577 -16.47 14.72 13.12
CA GLU A 577 -15.53 15.58 13.85
C GLU A 577 -15.20 14.99 15.24
N GLY A 578 -16.23 14.64 16.03
CA GLY A 578 -16.04 14.01 17.34
C GLY A 578 -15.29 12.68 17.25
N TRP A 579 -15.50 11.91 16.18
CA TRP A 579 -14.74 10.70 15.93
C TRP A 579 -13.28 10.95 15.53
N ALA A 580 -13.01 11.93 14.67
CA ALA A 580 -11.65 12.24 14.23
C ALA A 580 -10.80 12.77 15.40
N LEU A 581 -11.39 13.63 16.25
CA LEU A 581 -10.78 14.11 17.48
C LEU A 581 -10.47 12.96 18.45
N HIS A 582 -11.39 11.98 18.56
CA HIS A 582 -11.16 10.77 19.36
C HIS A 582 -9.93 10.01 18.85
N GLN A 583 -9.84 9.73 17.55
CA GLN A 583 -8.70 9.00 16.99
C GLN A 583 -7.37 9.75 17.12
N LEU A 584 -7.34 11.06 16.87
CA LEU A 584 -6.15 11.87 17.09
C LEU A 584 -5.70 11.83 18.56
N GLY A 585 -6.66 11.89 19.49
CA GLY A 585 -6.42 11.79 20.92
C GLY A 585 -5.91 10.42 21.35
N THR A 586 -6.49 9.35 20.80
CA THR A 586 -6.06 7.96 21.03
C THR A 586 -4.64 7.71 20.51
N ARG A 587 -4.33 8.16 19.29
CA ARG A 587 -2.97 8.11 18.74
C ARG A 587 -1.97 8.86 19.64
N ALA A 588 -2.31 10.08 20.06
CA ALA A 588 -1.47 10.88 20.96
C ALA A 588 -1.26 10.19 22.32
N LEU A 589 -2.29 9.54 22.88
CA LEU A 589 -2.19 8.75 24.11
C LEU A 589 -1.17 7.61 23.93
N CYS A 590 -1.27 6.85 22.84
CA CYS A 590 -0.37 5.75 22.55
C CYS A 590 1.09 6.20 22.33
N LEU A 591 1.31 7.40 21.76
CA LEU A 591 2.65 7.98 21.60
C LEU A 591 3.21 8.64 22.86
N GLY A 592 2.45 8.69 23.96
CA GLY A 592 2.86 9.37 25.20
C GLY A 592 2.75 10.91 25.14
N GLU A 593 2.08 11.46 24.14
CA GLU A 593 1.84 12.89 23.96
C GLU A 593 0.66 13.36 24.83
N PHE A 594 0.75 13.13 26.14
CA PHE A 594 -0.37 13.27 27.08
C PHE A 594 -1.11 14.62 27.05
N PRO A 595 -0.45 15.79 26.88
CA PRO A 595 -1.16 17.06 26.74
C PRO A 595 -2.03 17.14 25.47
N ALA A 596 -1.52 16.61 24.35
CA ALA A 596 -2.25 16.57 23.08
C ALA A 596 -3.42 15.57 23.17
N ALA A 597 -3.17 14.39 23.73
CA ALA A 597 -4.18 13.37 23.99
C ALA A 597 -5.35 13.91 24.83
N ARG A 598 -5.05 14.58 25.95
CA ARG A 598 -6.06 15.22 26.80
C ARG A 598 -6.90 16.20 26.02
N THR A 599 -6.25 17.09 25.27
CA THR A 599 -6.94 18.15 24.53
C THR A 599 -7.90 17.58 23.50
N ALA A 600 -7.42 16.65 22.67
CA ALA A 600 -8.23 16.06 21.60
C ALA A 600 -9.36 15.16 22.14
N LEU A 601 -9.09 14.30 23.13
CA LEU A 601 -10.11 13.44 23.73
C LEU A 601 -11.18 14.23 24.50
N THR A 602 -10.82 15.33 25.20
CA THR A 602 -11.82 16.20 25.84
C THR A 602 -12.72 16.87 24.81
N GLN A 603 -12.15 17.39 23.73
CA GLN A 603 -12.96 17.97 22.64
C GLN A 603 -13.89 16.93 21.99
N ALA A 604 -13.39 15.71 21.75
CA ALA A 604 -14.19 14.60 21.25
C ALA A 604 -15.36 14.27 22.19
N LEU A 605 -15.10 14.23 23.50
CA LEU A 605 -16.12 13.95 24.51
C LEU A 605 -17.21 15.02 24.52
N ASP A 606 -16.82 16.29 24.50
CA ASP A 606 -17.76 17.43 24.48
C ASP A 606 -18.69 17.36 23.26
N VAL A 607 -18.13 17.09 22.07
CA VAL A 607 -18.90 16.94 20.83
C VAL A 607 -19.85 15.74 20.90
N ARG A 608 -19.36 14.56 21.33
CA ARG A 608 -20.17 13.34 21.43
C ARG A 608 -21.30 13.48 22.44
N GLN A 609 -21.05 14.12 23.59
CA GLN A 609 -22.09 14.42 24.58
C GLN A 609 -23.14 15.40 24.04
N ALA A 610 -22.73 16.45 23.33
CA ALA A 610 -23.65 17.40 22.70
C ALA A 610 -24.57 16.73 21.66
N LEU A 611 -24.07 15.71 20.96
CA LEU A 611 -24.84 14.90 19.99
C LEU A 611 -25.70 13.82 20.64
N GLY A 612 -25.52 13.54 21.93
CA GLY A 612 -26.19 12.43 22.62
C GLY A 612 -25.62 11.05 22.28
N ASP A 613 -24.44 10.96 21.66
CA ASP A 613 -23.72 9.70 21.37
C ASP A 613 -23.13 9.12 22.65
N GLN A 614 -23.96 8.40 23.42
CA GLN A 614 -23.55 7.82 24.70
C GLN A 614 -22.49 6.74 24.55
N ALA A 615 -22.58 5.92 23.50
CA ALA A 615 -21.63 4.84 23.27
C ALA A 615 -20.25 5.38 22.88
N GLY A 616 -20.18 6.33 21.95
CA GLY A 616 -18.92 7.01 21.62
C GLY A 616 -18.36 7.81 22.80
N ALA A 617 -19.20 8.51 23.56
CA ALA A 617 -18.76 9.24 24.74
C ALA A 617 -18.14 8.30 25.80
N ALA A 618 -18.70 7.11 26.00
CA ALA A 618 -18.14 6.11 26.91
C ALA A 618 -16.76 5.61 26.46
N VAL A 619 -16.58 5.35 25.16
CA VAL A 619 -15.28 4.96 24.59
C VAL A 619 -14.24 6.06 24.75
N THR A 620 -14.60 7.32 24.48
CA THR A 620 -13.69 8.46 24.68
C THR A 620 -13.34 8.67 26.15
N GLN A 621 -14.32 8.52 27.05
CA GLN A 621 -14.10 8.62 28.49
C GLN A 621 -13.17 7.53 28.99
N HIS A 622 -13.32 6.29 28.51
CA HIS A 622 -12.42 5.18 28.83
C HIS A 622 -10.96 5.52 28.49
N ASN A 623 -10.68 6.02 27.29
CA ASN A 623 -9.32 6.42 26.92
C ASN A 623 -8.79 7.60 27.77
N LEU A 624 -9.66 8.54 28.17
CA LEU A 624 -9.31 9.60 29.12
C LEU A 624 -8.96 9.04 30.51
N ASP A 625 -9.67 8.03 30.98
CA ASP A 625 -9.40 7.40 32.28
C ASP A 625 -8.05 6.67 32.27
N ILE A 626 -7.71 5.98 31.17
CA ILE A 626 -6.38 5.40 30.96
C ILE A 626 -5.30 6.48 31.01
N LEU A 627 -5.50 7.59 30.29
CA LEU A 627 -4.59 8.74 30.30
C LEU A 627 -4.37 9.28 31.72
N VAL A 628 -5.45 9.48 32.50
CA VAL A 628 -5.36 9.96 33.89
C VAL A 628 -4.59 8.97 34.76
N GLY A 629 -4.85 7.67 34.62
CA GLY A 629 -4.13 6.63 35.35
C GLY A 629 -2.62 6.61 35.09
N LEU A 630 -2.20 6.85 33.85
CA LEU A 630 -0.78 6.93 33.47
C LEU A 630 -0.09 8.17 34.05
N VAL A 631 -0.78 9.33 34.07
CA VAL A 631 -0.23 10.58 34.61
C VAL A 631 -0.21 10.59 36.15
N ALA A 632 -1.14 9.89 36.79
CA ALA A 632 -1.28 9.83 38.24
C ALA A 632 -0.35 8.81 38.93
N ALA A 633 0.23 7.86 38.18
CA ALA A 633 1.19 6.91 38.73
C ALA A 633 2.42 7.66 39.30
N PRO A 634 2.82 7.44 40.57
CA PRO A 634 4.06 8.00 41.09
C PRO A 634 5.22 7.52 40.20
N GLN A 635 6.05 8.44 39.73
CA GLN A 635 7.39 8.04 39.30
C GLN A 635 8.13 7.60 40.56
N GLU A 636 8.09 6.30 40.87
CA GLU A 636 9.06 5.73 41.78
C GLU A 636 10.43 5.99 41.16
N PRO A 637 11.35 6.69 41.84
CA PRO A 637 12.71 6.80 41.34
C PRO A 637 13.26 5.38 41.19
N GLU A 638 13.64 5.00 39.98
CA GLU A 638 14.42 3.78 39.75
C GLU A 638 15.64 3.84 40.67
N GLU A 639 15.65 3.00 41.70
CA GLU A 639 16.87 2.74 42.44
C GLU A 639 17.85 2.11 41.44
N PRO A 640 19.06 2.69 41.28
CA PRO A 640 20.03 2.15 40.34
C PRO A 640 20.35 0.70 40.73
N PRO A 641 20.53 -0.20 39.74
CA PRO A 641 20.87 -1.58 40.03
C PRO A 641 22.12 -1.63 40.90
N GLU A 642 22.06 -2.38 42.02
CA GLU A 642 23.21 -2.60 42.90
C GLU A 642 24.39 -3.14 42.06
N GLU A 643 25.42 -2.31 41.90
CA GLU A 643 26.68 -2.76 41.29
C GLU A 643 27.25 -3.94 42.11
N PRO A 644 27.66 -5.05 41.47
CA PRO A 644 28.39 -6.09 42.17
C PRO A 644 29.67 -5.49 42.80
N PRO A 645 30.06 -5.94 44.01
CA PRO A 645 31.14 -5.31 44.75
C PRO A 645 32.44 -5.31 43.95
N ARG A 646 32.95 -4.11 43.63
CA ARG A 646 34.22 -3.94 42.92
C ARG A 646 35.38 -4.50 43.77
N PRO A 647 36.34 -5.22 43.16
CA PRO A 647 37.53 -5.65 43.87
C PRO A 647 38.36 -4.43 44.33
N PRO A 648 39.06 -4.52 45.48
CA PRO A 648 39.79 -3.38 46.02
C PRO A 648 40.89 -2.93 45.07
N SER A 649 40.88 -1.64 44.71
CA SER A 649 41.94 -1.03 43.93
C SER A 649 43.23 -0.89 44.76
N PRO A 650 44.42 -0.98 44.13
CA PRO A 650 45.68 -0.81 44.85
C PRO A 650 45.81 0.64 45.35
N SER A 651 46.07 0.77 46.65
CA SER A 651 46.18 2.07 47.33
C SER A 651 47.34 2.91 46.77
N LEU A 652 47.04 4.13 46.31
CA LEU A 652 48.06 5.14 45.98
C LEU A 652 48.95 5.47 47.20
N PRO A 653 50.28 5.69 46.99
CA PRO A 653 51.26 5.91 48.04
C PRO A 653 51.00 7.20 48.85
N LEU A 654 51.29 7.13 50.15
CA LEU A 654 50.98 8.15 51.18
C LEU A 654 51.40 9.59 50.82
N LEU A 655 52.45 9.77 50.01
CA LEU A 655 52.97 11.08 49.62
C LEU A 655 52.00 11.89 48.75
N VAL A 656 51.20 11.22 47.91
CA VAL A 656 50.21 11.90 47.04
C VAL A 656 49.01 12.38 47.86
N LYS A 657 48.62 11.64 48.91
CA LYS A 657 47.54 12.03 49.84
C LYS A 657 47.94 13.26 50.67
N GLY A 658 49.21 13.38 51.04
CA GLY A 658 49.72 14.53 51.80
C GLY A 658 49.74 15.84 50.98
N ALA A 659 50.05 15.77 49.68
CA ALA A 659 50.10 16.94 48.81
C ALA A 659 48.70 17.53 48.55
N ILE A 660 47.68 16.68 48.36
CA ILE A 660 46.30 17.12 48.11
C ILE A 660 45.70 17.82 49.34
N ALA A 661 46.03 17.35 50.55
CA ALA A 661 45.57 17.96 51.80
C ALA A 661 46.16 19.36 52.03
N LEU A 662 47.46 19.56 51.73
CA LEU A 662 48.13 20.86 51.88
C LEU A 662 47.61 21.92 50.90
N VAL A 663 47.31 21.55 49.66
CA VAL A 663 46.75 22.46 48.65
C VAL A 663 45.32 22.87 49.02
N SER A 664 44.53 21.94 49.55
CA SER A 664 43.14 22.21 49.97
C SER A 664 43.06 23.16 51.18
N ILE A 665 44.00 23.06 52.12
CA ILE A 665 44.08 23.95 53.29
C ILE A 665 44.53 25.37 52.90
N LEU A 666 45.40 25.50 51.88
CA LEU A 666 45.85 26.81 51.39
C LEU A 666 44.74 27.56 50.63
N ILE A 667 43.92 26.84 49.86
CA ILE A 667 42.81 27.44 49.10
C ILE A 667 41.68 27.90 50.03
N LEU A 668 41.37 27.12 51.09
CA LEU A 668 40.32 27.47 52.05
C LEU A 668 40.70 28.63 52.99
N SER A 669 41.99 28.84 53.25
CA SER A 669 42.47 29.93 54.11
C SER A 669 42.56 31.29 53.40
N VAL A 670 42.69 31.32 52.07
CA VAL A 670 42.72 32.57 51.28
C VAL A 670 41.32 32.95 50.76
N GLY A 671 40.45 31.98 50.46
CA GLY A 671 39.08 32.25 49.96
C GLY A 671 38.04 32.60 51.03
N GLY A 672 38.25 32.16 52.29
CA GLY A 672 37.27 32.32 53.37
C GLY A 672 37.13 33.74 53.93
N TRP A 673 38.13 34.62 53.77
CA TRP A 673 38.06 36.00 54.28
C TRP A 673 37.18 36.90 53.39
N PHE A 674 37.17 36.68 52.07
CA PHE A 674 36.59 37.66 51.13
C PHE A 674 35.05 37.59 51.05
N VAL A 675 34.42 36.46 51.37
CA VAL A 675 32.96 36.26 51.20
C VAL A 675 32.13 36.66 52.44
N TRP A 676 32.76 36.86 53.60
CA TRP A 676 32.01 37.12 54.85
C TRP A 676 31.60 38.60 55.07
N THR A 677 32.12 39.56 54.28
CA THR A 677 31.90 41.00 54.58
C THR A 677 30.83 41.72 53.74
N GLN A 678 30.13 41.08 52.79
CA GLN A 678 29.31 41.85 51.82
C GLN A 678 27.87 41.36 51.53
N ILE A 679 27.27 40.44 52.30
CA ILE A 679 25.85 40.10 52.08
C ILE A 679 25.08 40.01 53.41
N ARG A 680 24.31 41.05 53.73
CA ARG A 680 23.19 40.99 54.69
C ARG A 680 21.88 40.78 53.92
N PRO A 681 21.14 39.67 54.11
CA PRO A 681 19.80 39.54 53.57
C PRO A 681 18.78 40.43 54.34
N PRO A 682 17.74 40.97 53.68
CA PRO A 682 16.73 41.84 54.30
C PRO A 682 15.70 41.06 55.16
N PRO A 683 15.01 41.72 56.11
CA PRO A 683 14.08 41.08 57.03
C PRO A 683 12.71 40.75 56.39
N THR A 684 12.17 39.60 56.78
CA THR A 684 10.85 39.06 56.41
C THR A 684 9.69 39.81 57.09
N PRO A 685 8.54 40.01 56.39
CA PRO A 685 7.35 40.63 56.99
C PRO A 685 6.52 39.63 57.84
N PRO A 686 5.77 40.10 58.86
CA PRO A 686 5.01 39.26 59.78
C PRO A 686 3.65 38.80 59.22
N PRO A 687 3.09 37.68 59.72
CA PRO A 687 1.86 37.08 59.21
C PRO A 687 0.58 37.80 59.68
N THR A 688 -0.36 37.98 58.75
CA THR A 688 -1.70 38.53 58.99
C THR A 688 -2.65 37.45 59.51
N TYR A 689 -3.42 37.77 60.55
CA TYR A 689 -4.38 36.90 61.22
C TYR A 689 -5.81 37.46 61.08
N THR A 690 -6.80 36.62 60.75
CA THR A 690 -8.23 36.85 61.00
C THR A 690 -9.02 35.53 61.04
N PRO A 691 -10.16 35.45 61.74
CA PRO A 691 -10.36 34.46 62.81
C PRO A 691 -11.41 33.35 62.54
N ARG A 692 -11.39 32.32 63.39
CA ARG A 692 -12.29 31.16 63.42
C ARG A 692 -13.37 31.31 64.52
N PRO A 693 -14.65 30.91 64.30
CA PRO A 693 -15.67 30.82 65.37
C PRO A 693 -15.63 29.46 66.10
N PRO A 694 -16.30 29.34 67.26
CA PRO A 694 -15.82 28.53 68.39
C PRO A 694 -16.34 27.09 68.46
N THR A 695 -15.55 26.25 69.13
CA THR A 695 -15.84 24.86 69.52
C THR A 695 -16.36 24.82 70.96
N SER A 696 -17.44 24.06 71.21
CA SER A 696 -17.92 23.72 72.55
C SER A 696 -17.34 22.39 73.04
N THR A 697 -16.93 22.37 74.31
CA THR A 697 -16.28 21.29 75.07
C THR A 697 -17.23 20.17 75.57
N PRO A 698 -16.69 19.03 76.05
CA PRO A 698 -17.39 17.77 76.34
C PRO A 698 -17.58 17.45 77.84
N VAL A 699 -18.46 16.49 78.19
CA VAL A 699 -18.53 15.79 79.50
C VAL A 699 -19.22 14.39 79.30
N PRO A 700 -19.15 13.38 80.22
CA PRO A 700 -18.44 12.11 79.99
C PRO A 700 -19.28 10.83 80.21
N ALA A 701 -18.65 9.67 79.96
CA ALA A 701 -19.20 8.32 80.06
C ALA A 701 -19.24 7.74 81.50
N VAL A 702 -20.20 6.84 81.78
CA VAL A 702 -20.15 5.84 82.87
C VAL A 702 -20.77 4.49 82.42
N ARG A 703 -20.01 3.42 82.73
CA ARG A 703 -20.19 1.94 82.65
C ARG A 703 -21.47 1.41 83.38
N PRO A 704 -21.92 0.11 83.36
CA PRO A 704 -21.06 -1.10 83.45
C PRO A 704 -21.56 -2.49 82.91
N THR A 705 -20.55 -3.36 82.71
CA THR A 705 -20.35 -4.82 82.88
C THR A 705 -21.42 -5.92 82.58
N ASP A 706 -20.93 -6.90 81.81
CA ASP A 706 -20.79 -8.35 82.11
C ASP A 706 -21.78 -9.44 81.66
N THR A 707 -21.15 -10.43 81.01
CA THR A 707 -21.37 -11.89 81.02
C THR A 707 -22.51 -12.59 80.23
N ARG A 708 -22.04 -13.61 79.49
CA ARG A 708 -22.60 -14.96 79.23
C ARG A 708 -23.64 -15.12 78.10
N GLN A 709 -23.21 -15.75 76.99
CA GLN A 709 -23.43 -17.18 76.64
C GLN A 709 -23.40 -17.39 75.11
N ALA A 710 -22.73 -18.47 74.68
CA ALA A 710 -22.77 -19.05 73.32
C ALA A 710 -23.89 -20.12 73.24
N PRO A 711 -24.15 -20.79 72.08
CA PRO A 711 -24.79 -20.26 70.88
C PRO A 711 -26.04 -21.08 70.43
N THR A 712 -26.80 -20.52 69.46
CA THR A 712 -27.74 -21.15 68.48
C THR A 712 -29.10 -21.70 68.97
N PRO A 713 -30.11 -21.94 68.10
CA PRO A 713 -30.41 -21.37 66.75
C PRO A 713 -31.90 -20.95 66.59
N ALA A 714 -32.23 -19.87 65.85
CA ALA A 714 -33.50 -19.77 65.10
C ALA A 714 -33.61 -18.49 64.24
N GLN A 715 -33.62 -18.73 62.92
CA GLN A 715 -34.37 -18.08 61.83
C GLN A 715 -34.33 -16.54 61.61
N PRO A 716 -34.10 -16.09 60.36
CA PRO A 716 -33.96 -14.68 60.01
C PRO A 716 -35.33 -13.99 59.80
N ARG A 717 -35.40 -12.72 60.21
CA ARG A 717 -36.41 -11.74 59.80
C ARG A 717 -35.71 -10.51 59.17
N PRO A 718 -36.41 -9.73 58.35
CA PRO A 718 -36.06 -9.43 56.97
C PRO A 718 -35.03 -8.30 56.84
N THR A 719 -34.12 -8.47 55.88
CA THR A 719 -33.08 -7.51 55.54
C THR A 719 -33.65 -6.31 54.79
N ASP A 720 -33.29 -5.15 55.32
CA ASP A 720 -33.40 -3.82 54.74
C ASP A 720 -32.64 -3.76 53.40
N THR A 721 -33.33 -3.33 52.35
CA THR A 721 -32.83 -3.25 50.97
C THR A 721 -31.90 -2.05 50.79
N ARG A 722 -30.59 -2.29 50.97
CA ARG A 722 -29.57 -1.42 50.38
C ARG A 722 -29.66 -1.50 48.86
N ARG A 723 -29.81 -0.34 48.19
CA ARG A 723 -29.63 -0.19 46.75
C ARG A 723 -28.26 -0.73 46.34
N VAL A 724 -28.28 -1.86 45.64
CA VAL A 724 -27.17 -2.35 44.82
C VAL A 724 -27.01 -1.35 43.65
N PRO A 725 -25.80 -0.88 43.30
CA PRO A 725 -25.62 -0.16 42.05
C PRO A 725 -26.06 -1.07 40.91
N SER A 726 -26.96 -0.59 40.05
CA SER A 726 -27.34 -1.33 38.84
C SER A 726 -26.06 -1.73 38.09
N PRO A 727 -25.92 -2.98 37.64
CA PRO A 727 -24.81 -3.34 36.77
C PRO A 727 -24.82 -2.40 35.56
N THR A 728 -23.64 -1.86 35.22
CA THR A 728 -23.43 -1.22 33.91
C THR A 728 -23.99 -2.15 32.84
N PRO A 729 -24.81 -1.67 31.89
CA PRO A 729 -25.26 -2.49 30.78
C PRO A 729 -24.02 -3.07 30.11
N ASP A 730 -23.99 -4.38 29.94
CA ASP A 730 -22.93 -5.03 29.20
C ASP A 730 -23.08 -4.61 27.74
N ILE A 731 -22.07 -3.89 27.24
CA ILE A 731 -22.00 -3.38 25.87
C ILE A 731 -20.84 -4.02 25.10
N TRP A 732 -20.11 -4.93 25.75
CA TRP A 732 -18.99 -5.64 25.17
C TRP A 732 -19.52 -6.93 24.53
N GLY A 733 -18.94 -7.31 23.40
CA GLY A 733 -19.24 -8.62 22.81
C GLY A 733 -18.50 -9.75 23.53
N PRO A 734 -18.87 -11.02 23.26
CA PRO A 734 -18.27 -12.18 23.91
C PRO A 734 -16.76 -12.27 23.69
N ASN A 735 -16.04 -12.73 24.70
CA ASN A 735 -14.62 -13.04 24.58
C ASN A 735 -14.44 -14.41 23.88
N ILE A 736 -13.61 -14.47 22.83
CA ILE A 736 -13.36 -15.67 22.03
C ILE A 736 -11.89 -16.06 22.20
N GLU A 737 -11.63 -17.23 22.79
CA GLU A 737 -10.28 -17.70 23.13
C GLU A 737 -10.11 -19.21 22.83
N ASP A 738 -8.87 -19.71 22.87
CA ASP A 738 -8.52 -21.14 22.72
C ASP A 738 -9.13 -21.76 21.44
N ILE A 739 -8.98 -21.08 20.30
CA ILE A 739 -9.45 -21.57 19.00
C ILE A 739 -8.53 -22.70 18.52
N ARG A 740 -9.11 -23.83 18.10
CA ARG A 740 -8.43 -25.05 17.65
C ARG A 740 -9.04 -25.54 16.36
N VAL A 741 -8.23 -26.15 15.50
CA VAL A 741 -8.68 -26.79 14.27
C VAL A 741 -8.22 -28.25 14.28
N GLU A 742 -9.11 -29.19 14.02
CA GLU A 742 -8.81 -30.62 13.94
C GLU A 742 -9.03 -31.16 12.51
N PRO A 743 -8.06 -31.89 11.93
CA PRO A 743 -6.71 -32.09 12.46
C PRO A 743 -5.87 -30.80 12.36
N GLU A 744 -5.02 -30.55 13.36
CA GLU A 744 -4.12 -29.38 13.37
C GLU A 744 -3.13 -29.41 12.20
N ARG A 745 -2.79 -30.62 11.72
CA ARG A 745 -2.10 -30.96 10.45
C ARG A 745 -2.48 -32.38 10.00
N TYR A 746 -2.65 -32.63 8.70
CA TYR A 746 -2.90 -33.99 8.18
C TYR A 746 -1.59 -34.77 8.05
N PRO A 747 -1.46 -35.98 8.64
CA PRO A 747 -0.29 -36.83 8.44
C PRO A 747 -0.26 -37.44 7.04
N GLY A 748 0.88 -37.31 6.36
CA GLY A 748 1.14 -37.64 4.95
C GLY A 748 1.20 -39.13 4.59
N GLU A 749 0.36 -40.00 5.15
CA GLU A 749 0.27 -41.38 4.67
C GLU A 749 -1.12 -41.69 4.10
N ALA A 750 -1.19 -41.57 2.77
CA ALA A 750 -2.28 -41.95 1.88
C ALA A 750 -3.63 -41.30 2.19
N LEU A 751 -4.06 -40.33 1.35
CA LEU A 751 -5.46 -40.10 0.95
C LEU A 751 -5.55 -38.83 0.07
N CYS A 752 -5.46 -38.98 -1.25
CA CYS A 752 -6.01 -37.98 -2.19
C CYS A 752 -7.54 -38.11 -2.19
N GLY A 753 -8.18 -37.64 -1.13
CA GLY A 753 -9.64 -37.67 -0.96
C GLY A 753 -10.14 -36.43 -0.23
N ASN A 754 -11.45 -36.18 -0.35
CA ASN A 754 -12.20 -35.11 0.32
C ASN A 754 -11.85 -35.03 1.84
N GLN A 755 -11.25 -33.91 2.28
CA GLN A 755 -10.76 -33.72 3.64
C GLN A 755 -11.76 -32.95 4.51
N GLN A 756 -11.99 -33.37 5.75
CA GLN A 756 -12.90 -32.70 6.70
C GLN A 756 -12.09 -32.02 7.81
N ALA A 757 -12.35 -30.73 8.05
CA ALA A 757 -11.75 -29.96 9.13
C ALA A 757 -12.83 -29.52 10.13
N ASP A 758 -12.51 -29.56 11.42
CA ASP A 758 -13.41 -29.17 12.50
C ASP A 758 -12.79 -28.01 13.28
N VAL A 759 -13.57 -26.97 13.61
CA VAL A 759 -13.09 -25.82 14.39
C VAL A 759 -13.79 -25.77 15.73
N SER A 760 -13.02 -25.63 16.82
CA SER A 760 -13.56 -25.46 18.17
C SER A 760 -12.95 -24.27 18.91
N CYS A 761 -13.70 -23.61 19.79
CA CYS A 761 -13.20 -22.49 20.60
C CYS A 761 -13.91 -22.38 21.95
N GLN A 762 -13.36 -21.59 22.88
CA GLN A 762 -14.06 -21.15 24.08
C GLN A 762 -14.65 -19.76 23.86
N ILE A 763 -15.93 -19.60 24.19
CA ILE A 763 -16.62 -18.30 24.12
C ILE A 763 -17.22 -18.04 25.49
N THR A 764 -16.87 -16.89 26.08
CA THR A 764 -17.32 -16.51 27.42
C THR A 764 -17.82 -15.08 27.44
N ASP A 765 -18.93 -14.85 28.13
CA ASP A 765 -19.54 -13.54 28.26
C ASP A 765 -20.34 -13.43 29.57
N PRO A 766 -20.25 -12.32 30.35
CA PRO A 766 -21.01 -12.12 31.57
C PRO A 766 -22.53 -12.12 31.37
N SER A 767 -23.00 -11.67 30.20
CA SER A 767 -24.41 -11.59 29.82
C SER A 767 -24.94 -12.87 29.17
N GLY A 768 -24.06 -13.81 28.86
CA GLY A 768 -24.39 -15.08 28.22
C GLY A 768 -24.13 -15.03 26.71
N VAL A 769 -23.84 -16.19 26.11
CA VAL A 769 -23.52 -16.29 24.68
C VAL A 769 -24.78 -16.72 23.92
N GLY A 770 -25.40 -15.77 23.22
CA GLY A 770 -26.64 -15.97 22.50
C GLY A 770 -26.47 -16.81 21.23
N ARG A 771 -25.43 -16.54 20.43
CA ARG A 771 -25.08 -17.36 19.25
C ARG A 771 -23.62 -17.24 18.86
N ALA A 772 -23.10 -18.25 18.18
CA ALA A 772 -21.77 -18.26 17.58
C ALA A 772 -21.83 -18.82 16.16
N ALA A 773 -21.01 -18.26 15.28
CA ALA A 773 -20.89 -18.66 13.88
C ALA A 773 -19.42 -18.72 13.47
N LEU A 774 -19.13 -19.61 12.52
CA LEU A 774 -17.83 -19.76 11.89
C LEU A 774 -17.96 -19.38 10.43
N SER A 775 -17.32 -18.29 10.03
CA SER A 775 -17.20 -17.90 8.63
C SER A 775 -15.88 -18.39 8.08
N TYR A 776 -15.88 -19.06 6.93
CA TYR A 776 -14.66 -19.60 6.33
C TYR A 776 -14.67 -19.50 4.81
N ARG A 777 -13.48 -19.49 4.22
CA ARG A 777 -13.23 -19.49 2.78
C ARG A 777 -12.14 -20.50 2.50
N TYR A 778 -12.41 -21.37 1.52
CA TYR A 778 -11.43 -22.31 1.00
C TYR A 778 -11.03 -21.90 -0.41
N THR A 779 -9.76 -21.61 -0.63
CA THR A 779 -9.18 -21.21 -1.92
C THR A 779 -8.33 -22.37 -2.44
N SER A 780 -8.72 -22.99 -3.56
CA SER A 780 -7.89 -24.02 -4.20
C SER A 780 -6.82 -23.37 -5.09
N ALA A 781 -5.83 -24.15 -5.52
CA ALA A 781 -4.77 -23.69 -6.43
C ALA A 781 -5.28 -23.12 -7.77
N GLU A 782 -6.50 -23.45 -8.19
CA GLU A 782 -7.09 -23.06 -9.49
C GLU A 782 -8.18 -21.98 -9.39
N GLY A 783 -8.52 -21.44 -8.21
CA GLY A 783 -9.59 -20.43 -8.12
C GLY A 783 -9.89 -19.80 -6.76
N VAL A 784 -10.64 -18.69 -6.80
CA VAL A 784 -11.03 -17.89 -5.63
C VAL A 784 -12.17 -18.56 -4.84
N GLY A 785 -11.93 -18.80 -3.55
CA GLY A 785 -12.92 -19.38 -2.64
C GLY A 785 -14.13 -18.48 -2.36
N THR A 786 -15.31 -19.08 -2.18
CA THR A 786 -16.51 -18.38 -1.67
C THR A 786 -16.57 -18.47 -0.16
N VAL A 787 -16.92 -17.36 0.50
CA VAL A 787 -17.14 -17.34 1.95
C VAL A 787 -18.41 -18.11 2.28
N ARG A 788 -18.30 -19.06 3.20
CA ARG A 788 -19.41 -19.80 3.80
C ARG A 788 -19.50 -19.46 5.27
N THR A 789 -20.66 -19.67 5.87
CA THR A 789 -20.87 -19.41 7.30
C THR A 789 -21.74 -20.50 7.89
N GLU A 790 -21.24 -21.13 8.95
CA GLU A 790 -21.89 -22.24 9.65
C GLU A 790 -22.15 -21.83 11.10
N ALA A 791 -23.28 -22.27 11.66
CA ALA A 791 -23.54 -22.06 13.08
C ALA A 791 -22.64 -22.98 13.91
N MET A 792 -22.08 -22.47 15.01
CA MET A 792 -21.33 -23.30 15.95
C MET A 792 -22.26 -23.85 17.04
N GLU A 793 -22.11 -25.13 17.34
CA GLU A 793 -22.87 -25.83 18.38
C GLU A 793 -22.09 -25.86 19.69
N ARG A 794 -22.76 -25.62 20.81
CA ARG A 794 -22.15 -25.71 22.13
C ARG A 794 -22.07 -27.17 22.59
N THR A 795 -20.87 -27.67 22.84
CA THR A 795 -20.60 -29.03 23.30
C THR A 795 -20.72 -29.15 24.83
N ASN A 796 -20.83 -30.38 25.33
CA ASN A 796 -21.07 -30.67 26.76
C ASN A 796 -19.90 -30.24 27.69
N ASP A 797 -18.71 -30.07 27.14
CA ASP A 797 -17.51 -29.54 27.81
C ASP A 797 -17.47 -27.99 27.83
N GLY A 798 -18.50 -27.33 27.28
CA GLY A 798 -18.65 -25.88 27.29
C GLY A 798 -17.98 -25.14 26.13
N ARG A 799 -17.36 -25.87 25.19
CA ARG A 799 -16.78 -25.29 23.95
C ARG A 799 -17.84 -25.07 22.88
N TYR A 800 -17.51 -24.28 21.87
CA TYR A 800 -18.28 -24.10 20.65
C TYR A 800 -17.57 -24.78 19.50
N HIS A 801 -18.30 -25.57 18.71
CA HIS A 801 -17.75 -26.44 17.68
C HIS A 801 -18.53 -26.30 16.36
N ALA A 802 -17.84 -26.25 15.23
CA ALA A 802 -18.44 -26.38 13.90
C ALA A 802 -17.60 -27.30 13.02
N SER A 803 -18.30 -28.25 12.36
CA SER A 803 -17.70 -29.11 11.35
C SER A 803 -17.76 -28.45 9.99
N LEU A 804 -16.61 -28.28 9.36
CA LEU A 804 -16.54 -27.79 8.00
C LEU A 804 -16.87 -28.94 7.03
N GLY A 805 -17.49 -28.60 5.90
CA GLY A 805 -17.73 -29.58 4.84
C GLY A 805 -16.43 -30.18 4.30
N THR A 806 -16.54 -31.17 3.42
CA THR A 806 -15.34 -31.76 2.82
C THR A 806 -14.72 -30.87 1.74
N PHE A 807 -13.39 -30.78 1.75
CA PHE A 807 -12.59 -29.97 0.82
C PHE A 807 -11.81 -30.85 -0.17
N PRO A 808 -11.75 -30.47 -1.46
CA PRO A 808 -10.98 -31.20 -2.46
C PRO A 808 -9.51 -30.77 -2.44
N GLY A 809 -8.60 -31.65 -2.00
CA GLY A 809 -7.16 -31.55 -2.26
C GLY A 809 -6.48 -30.28 -1.74
N GLU A 810 -5.54 -29.74 -2.51
CA GLU A 810 -4.69 -28.60 -2.11
C GLU A 810 -5.41 -27.26 -2.11
N GLY A 811 -5.25 -26.51 -1.02
CA GLY A 811 -5.82 -25.18 -0.89
C GLY A 811 -5.61 -24.53 0.48
N GLU A 812 -5.96 -23.26 0.56
CA GLU A 812 -5.88 -22.42 1.77
C GLU A 812 -7.28 -22.28 2.37
N LEU A 813 -7.47 -22.79 3.58
CA LEU A 813 -8.65 -22.51 4.39
C LEU A 813 -8.35 -21.34 5.32
N VAL A 814 -9.11 -20.26 5.20
CA VAL A 814 -9.11 -19.09 6.10
C VAL A 814 -10.45 -19.03 6.79
N PHE A 815 -10.47 -18.82 8.11
CA PHE A 815 -11.71 -18.73 8.86
C PHE A 815 -11.67 -17.67 9.96
N ARG A 816 -12.85 -17.35 10.49
CA ARG A 816 -13.08 -16.40 11.57
C ARG A 816 -14.27 -16.87 12.39
N VAL A 817 -14.16 -16.77 13.71
CA VAL A 817 -15.28 -16.99 14.62
C VAL A 817 -15.94 -15.66 14.93
N GLU A 818 -17.26 -15.64 14.86
CA GLU A 818 -18.11 -14.52 15.24
C GLU A 818 -19.06 -14.97 16.35
N ALA A 819 -19.18 -14.17 17.41
CA ALA A 819 -20.03 -14.46 18.54
C ALA A 819 -20.90 -13.26 18.88
N TRP A 820 -22.11 -13.53 19.37
CA TRP A 820 -23.03 -12.53 19.89
C TRP A 820 -23.48 -12.95 21.29
N ASP A 821 -23.48 -12.01 22.22
CA ASP A 821 -24.05 -12.23 23.54
C ASP A 821 -25.60 -12.27 23.48
N ASP A 822 -26.25 -12.52 24.62
CA ASP A 822 -27.73 -12.52 24.73
C ASP A 822 -28.35 -11.12 24.53
N LEU A 823 -27.53 -10.05 24.56
CA LEU A 823 -27.94 -8.66 24.32
C LEU A 823 -27.74 -8.22 22.86
N GLY A 824 -27.08 -9.05 22.04
CA GLY A 824 -26.80 -8.82 20.64
C GLY A 824 -25.48 -8.10 20.34
N ASN A 825 -24.60 -7.90 21.32
CA ASN A 825 -23.27 -7.31 21.14
C ASN A 825 -22.36 -8.30 20.40
N PRO A 826 -21.78 -7.93 19.24
CA PRO A 826 -20.93 -8.81 18.46
C PRO A 826 -19.47 -8.79 18.92
N SER A 827 -18.76 -9.88 18.69
CA SER A 827 -17.30 -9.99 18.81
C SER A 827 -16.76 -10.92 17.73
N SER A 828 -15.50 -10.74 17.35
CA SER A 828 -14.84 -11.53 16.31
C SER A 828 -13.40 -11.85 16.68
N SER A 829 -12.96 -13.07 16.35
CA SER A 829 -11.59 -13.53 16.60
C SER A 829 -10.52 -12.90 15.69
N GLY A 830 -10.90 -12.03 14.74
CA GLY A 830 -10.09 -11.76 13.55
C GLY A 830 -10.02 -12.99 12.63
N GLU A 831 -9.40 -12.85 11.46
CA GLU A 831 -9.10 -14.02 10.63
C GLU A 831 -8.00 -14.85 11.30
N GLN A 832 -8.29 -16.13 11.51
CA GLN A 832 -7.43 -17.10 12.18
C GLN A 832 -7.04 -18.18 11.17
N GLY A 833 -5.75 -18.56 11.18
CA GLY A 833 -5.20 -19.80 10.62
C GLY A 833 -5.34 -20.01 9.11
N ARG A 834 -4.21 -19.85 8.39
CA ARG A 834 -3.92 -20.48 7.09
C ARG A 834 -3.75 -21.99 7.27
N VAL A 835 -4.81 -22.78 7.18
CA VAL A 835 -4.62 -24.23 7.01
C VAL A 835 -4.29 -24.44 5.54
N VAL A 836 -3.00 -24.54 5.23
CA VAL A 836 -2.56 -24.98 3.92
C VAL A 836 -2.71 -26.48 3.90
N LEU A 837 -3.70 -26.97 3.17
CA LEU A 837 -3.75 -28.37 2.77
C LEU A 837 -2.66 -28.52 1.70
N SER A 838 -1.39 -28.61 2.10
CA SER A 838 -0.25 -28.70 1.18
C SER A 838 0.34 -30.10 1.24
N CYS A 839 0.50 -30.70 0.06
CA CYS A 839 1.33 -31.88 -0.14
C CYS A 839 2.57 -31.51 -0.97
N ILE A 840 3.11 -30.29 -0.85
CA ILE A 840 4.23 -29.84 -1.69
C ILE A 840 5.48 -30.64 -1.28
N PRO A 841 6.01 -31.51 -2.15
CA PRO A 841 7.26 -32.20 -1.87
C PRO A 841 8.45 -31.26 -2.15
N PRO A 842 9.65 -31.53 -1.60
CA PRO A 842 10.86 -30.76 -1.90
C PRO A 842 11.17 -30.78 -3.40
N SER A 843 11.73 -29.72 -4.00
CA SER A 843 11.95 -29.67 -5.45
C SER A 843 13.40 -30.04 -5.85
N ILE A 844 13.59 -30.98 -6.78
CA ILE A 844 14.92 -31.41 -7.27
C ILE A 844 15.31 -30.60 -8.51
N GLU A 845 16.13 -29.56 -8.35
CA GLU A 845 16.47 -28.59 -9.41
C GLU A 845 17.56 -29.09 -10.37
N GLU A 846 18.58 -29.77 -9.87
CA GLU A 846 19.72 -30.19 -10.67
C GLU A 846 20.28 -31.54 -10.20
N ILE A 847 20.64 -32.41 -11.14
CA ILE A 847 21.37 -33.66 -10.88
C ILE A 847 22.63 -33.68 -11.74
N ILE A 848 23.78 -33.65 -11.08
CA ILE A 848 25.12 -33.69 -11.67
C ILE A 848 25.69 -35.09 -11.42
N ILE A 849 26.24 -35.70 -12.47
CA ILE A 849 26.94 -36.98 -12.40
C ILE A 849 28.38 -36.74 -12.86
N ASP A 850 29.34 -36.87 -11.94
CA ASP A 850 30.78 -36.66 -12.18
C ASP A 850 31.51 -38.03 -12.18
N PRO A 851 32.39 -38.34 -13.15
CA PRO A 851 32.88 -37.49 -14.25
C PRO A 851 31.85 -37.17 -15.35
N GLU A 852 31.71 -35.87 -15.70
CA GLU A 852 30.90 -35.42 -16.84
C GLU A 852 31.43 -35.99 -18.18
N TYR A 853 30.54 -36.57 -18.97
CA TYR A 853 30.87 -37.03 -20.32
C TYR A 853 31.23 -35.84 -21.24
N ARG A 854 32.51 -35.73 -21.63
CA ARG A 854 32.97 -34.81 -22.68
C ARG A 854 33.26 -35.57 -23.98
N PRO A 855 32.53 -35.32 -25.08
CA PRO A 855 32.85 -35.95 -26.35
C PRO A 855 34.26 -35.55 -26.82
N GLY A 856 35.12 -36.54 -27.07
CA GLY A 856 36.42 -36.34 -27.73
C GLY A 856 37.68 -36.31 -26.83
N LYS A 857 37.57 -36.58 -25.51
CA LYS A 857 38.76 -36.81 -24.66
C LYS A 857 38.62 -38.10 -23.86
N SER A 858 39.37 -39.13 -24.27
CA SER A 858 39.62 -40.32 -23.44
C SER A 858 40.63 -39.97 -22.36
N VAL A 859 40.17 -39.68 -21.14
CA VAL A 859 41.02 -39.63 -19.95
C VAL A 859 40.60 -40.75 -19.01
N CYS A 860 41.53 -41.66 -18.75
CA CYS A 860 41.32 -42.80 -17.86
C CYS A 860 41.29 -42.33 -16.40
N TYR A 861 40.14 -42.42 -15.74
CA TYR A 861 40.05 -42.33 -14.28
C TYR A 861 39.33 -43.56 -13.73
N TYR A 862 39.98 -44.25 -12.77
CA TYR A 862 39.33 -45.17 -11.84
C TYR A 862 38.60 -44.33 -10.80
N GLN A 863 37.38 -43.89 -11.09
CA GLN A 863 36.61 -43.08 -10.15
C GLN A 863 35.21 -43.66 -9.96
N ASP A 864 34.78 -43.62 -8.71
CA ASP A 864 33.38 -43.83 -8.36
C ASP A 864 32.56 -42.69 -8.96
N LEU A 865 31.34 -42.98 -9.42
CA LEU A 865 30.42 -41.93 -9.89
C LEU A 865 29.99 -41.12 -8.66
N VAL A 866 30.26 -39.82 -8.67
CA VAL A 866 29.72 -38.89 -7.67
C VAL A 866 28.45 -38.29 -8.26
N VAL A 867 27.32 -38.61 -7.65
CA VAL A 867 26.04 -37.99 -7.96
C VAL A 867 25.85 -36.85 -6.98
N ILE A 868 25.60 -35.64 -7.47
CA ILE A 868 25.25 -34.46 -6.68
C ILE A 868 23.86 -34.01 -7.10
N SER A 869 22.96 -33.85 -6.14
CA SER A 869 21.62 -33.33 -6.38
C SER A 869 21.43 -32.03 -5.62
N SER A 870 21.04 -30.96 -6.31
CA SER A 870 20.58 -29.72 -5.68
C SER A 870 19.06 -29.78 -5.50
N VAL A 871 18.62 -29.54 -4.27
CA VAL A 871 17.23 -29.54 -3.83
C VAL A 871 16.96 -28.17 -3.20
N VAL A 872 16.07 -27.39 -3.81
CA VAL A 872 15.77 -26.01 -3.38
C VAL A 872 14.38 -25.96 -2.74
N ASP A 873 14.28 -25.25 -1.60
CA ASP A 873 13.31 -25.49 -0.52
C ASP A 873 11.98 -24.70 -0.56
N SER A 874 10.88 -25.43 -0.35
CA SER A 874 9.90 -25.27 0.75
C SER A 874 8.87 -26.41 0.64
N PRO A 875 8.88 -27.43 1.53
CA PRO A 875 9.73 -27.62 2.72
C PRO A 875 11.11 -28.26 2.43
N PRO A 876 12.05 -28.26 3.41
CA PRO A 876 13.39 -28.83 3.28
C PRO A 876 13.43 -30.33 3.11
N ALA A 877 14.21 -30.83 2.14
CA ALA A 877 14.48 -32.27 2.07
C ALA A 877 15.31 -32.72 3.28
N GLU A 878 14.79 -33.69 4.04
CA GLU A 878 15.49 -34.38 5.12
C GLU A 878 16.39 -35.50 4.60
N LYS A 879 15.92 -36.26 3.61
CA LYS A 879 16.61 -37.44 3.05
C LYS A 879 16.55 -37.44 1.53
N ALA A 880 17.53 -38.08 0.89
CA ALA A 880 17.47 -38.36 -0.54
C ALA A 880 18.05 -39.75 -0.87
N GLN A 881 17.56 -40.36 -1.94
CA GLN A 881 17.99 -41.67 -2.42
C GLN A 881 18.18 -41.62 -3.94
N PHE A 882 19.27 -42.23 -4.40
CA PHE A 882 19.54 -42.41 -5.81
C PHE A 882 19.37 -43.89 -6.18
N CYS A 883 18.41 -44.19 -7.04
CA CYS A 883 18.21 -45.52 -7.62
C CYS A 883 18.62 -45.53 -9.09
N TYR A 884 19.22 -46.61 -9.56
CA TYR A 884 19.69 -46.71 -10.94
C TYR A 884 19.51 -48.10 -11.53
N ARG A 885 19.42 -48.13 -12.86
CA ARG A 885 19.54 -49.30 -13.72
C ARG A 885 20.51 -48.99 -14.86
N PHE A 886 21.60 -49.73 -14.90
CA PHE A 886 22.59 -49.70 -15.95
C PHE A 886 22.40 -50.87 -16.92
N THR A 887 22.33 -50.56 -18.20
CA THR A 887 22.16 -51.52 -19.29
C THR A 887 23.41 -51.50 -20.19
N PRO A 888 24.23 -52.57 -20.21
CA PRO A 888 25.44 -52.61 -21.02
C PRO A 888 25.14 -52.56 -22.52
N ALA A 889 25.94 -51.84 -23.31
CA ALA A 889 25.77 -51.78 -24.77
C ALA A 889 26.17 -53.10 -25.49
N GLU A 890 27.03 -53.93 -24.88
CA GLU A 890 27.61 -55.15 -25.47
C GLU A 890 27.07 -56.46 -24.84
N GLY A 891 25.75 -56.56 -24.66
CA GLY A 891 25.11 -57.85 -24.33
C GLY A 891 25.36 -58.41 -22.91
N GLY A 892 25.86 -57.60 -21.98
CA GLY A 892 26.03 -57.96 -20.57
C GLY A 892 24.72 -57.90 -19.76
N SER A 893 24.69 -58.54 -18.59
CA SER A 893 23.53 -58.48 -17.69
C SER A 893 23.32 -57.06 -17.11
N PRO A 894 22.09 -56.53 -17.12
CA PRO A 894 21.79 -55.25 -16.48
C PRO A 894 22.12 -55.25 -14.99
N ARG A 895 22.58 -54.12 -14.47
CA ARG A 895 22.84 -53.90 -13.04
C ARG A 895 21.88 -52.86 -12.50
N SER A 896 21.37 -53.02 -11.29
CA SER A 896 20.54 -52.01 -10.63
C SER A 896 20.84 -51.96 -9.14
N GLY A 897 20.68 -50.79 -8.54
CA GLY A 897 20.87 -50.58 -7.10
C GLY A 897 20.27 -49.26 -6.65
N CYS A 898 20.07 -49.11 -5.35
CA CYS A 898 19.67 -47.87 -4.71
C CYS A 898 20.66 -47.53 -3.59
N VAL A 899 21.04 -46.27 -3.48
CA VAL A 899 22.00 -45.77 -2.50
C VAL A 899 21.40 -44.53 -1.84
N GLU A 900 21.43 -44.48 -0.51
CA GLU A 900 21.05 -43.29 0.24
C GLU A 900 22.11 -42.21 0.05
N MET A 901 21.68 -40.97 -0.20
CA MET A 901 22.59 -39.84 -0.46
C MET A 901 22.93 -39.14 0.85
N GLU A 902 24.21 -38.80 1.03
CA GLU A 902 24.72 -38.03 2.17
C GLU A 902 24.54 -36.53 1.91
N ARG A 903 24.01 -35.80 2.90
CA ARG A 903 23.86 -34.34 2.83
C ARG A 903 25.22 -33.64 2.89
N VAL A 904 25.46 -32.74 1.94
CA VAL A 904 26.70 -31.94 1.82
C VAL A 904 26.52 -30.56 2.44
N ASP A 905 25.39 -29.90 2.18
CA ASP A 905 24.95 -28.63 2.77
C ASP A 905 23.42 -28.56 2.82
N ASP A 906 22.85 -27.39 3.17
CA ASP A 906 21.40 -27.23 3.38
C ASP A 906 20.55 -27.54 2.13
N GLN A 907 21.13 -27.54 0.92
CA GLN A 907 20.41 -27.74 -0.34
C GLN A 907 21.03 -28.83 -1.24
N THR A 908 22.07 -29.54 -0.79
CA THR A 908 22.83 -30.44 -1.65
C THR A 908 23.01 -31.82 -1.03
N PHE A 909 22.68 -32.86 -1.81
CA PHE A 909 22.91 -34.26 -1.45
C PHE A 909 23.90 -34.92 -2.40
N SER A 910 24.71 -35.86 -1.91
CA SER A 910 25.67 -36.59 -2.73
C SER A 910 25.73 -38.10 -2.45
N ALA A 911 25.99 -38.91 -3.48
CA ALA A 911 26.24 -40.35 -3.32
C ALA A 911 27.39 -40.82 -4.21
N GLN A 912 28.15 -41.81 -3.74
CA GLN A 912 29.23 -42.45 -4.49
C GLN A 912 28.84 -43.85 -4.93
N ILE A 913 28.98 -44.16 -6.22
CA ILE A 913 28.62 -45.46 -6.79
C ILE A 913 29.81 -46.10 -7.48
N LYS A 914 30.12 -47.34 -7.10
CA LYS A 914 31.17 -48.15 -7.74
C LYS A 914 30.74 -48.60 -9.13
N ALA A 915 31.22 -47.89 -10.16
CA ALA A 915 30.82 -48.10 -11.55
C ALA A 915 31.93 -48.59 -12.49
N MET A 916 32.93 -49.29 -11.95
CA MET A 916 34.04 -49.85 -12.74
C MET A 916 33.53 -50.70 -13.92
N GLY A 917 33.97 -50.35 -15.14
CA GLY A 917 33.71 -51.08 -16.39
C GLY A 917 32.29 -50.94 -16.96
N TRP A 918 31.60 -49.82 -16.70
CA TRP A 918 30.25 -49.59 -17.21
C TRP A 918 30.29 -48.86 -18.56
N TRP A 919 29.97 -49.56 -19.65
CA TRP A 919 29.71 -48.97 -20.96
C TRP A 919 28.28 -49.27 -21.46
N GLY A 920 27.42 -48.25 -21.52
CA GLY A 920 26.01 -48.41 -21.91
C GLY A 920 25.08 -47.34 -21.34
N GLN A 921 23.80 -47.67 -21.23
CA GLN A 921 22.75 -46.72 -20.83
C GLN A 921 22.50 -46.78 -19.31
N LEU A 922 22.64 -45.65 -18.62
CA LEU A 922 22.27 -45.47 -17.21
C LEU A 922 20.92 -44.76 -17.14
N SER A 923 19.93 -45.46 -16.61
CA SER A 923 18.63 -44.90 -16.22
C SER A 923 18.62 -44.76 -14.71
N TYR A 924 18.23 -43.60 -14.18
CA TYR A 924 18.25 -43.36 -12.75
C TYR A 924 17.09 -42.50 -12.28
N THR A 925 16.80 -42.62 -10.99
CA THR A 925 15.81 -41.84 -10.27
C THR A 925 16.44 -41.27 -9.00
N VAL A 926 16.19 -39.99 -8.73
CA VAL A 926 16.47 -39.37 -7.44
C VAL A 926 15.14 -39.13 -6.75
N GLU A 927 15.04 -39.65 -5.54
CA GLU A 927 13.90 -39.41 -4.63
C GLU A 927 14.39 -38.55 -3.47
N ALA A 928 13.66 -37.48 -3.14
CA ALA A 928 13.95 -36.63 -1.99
C ALA A 928 12.71 -36.52 -1.11
N TRP A 929 12.88 -36.67 0.21
CA TRP A 929 11.82 -36.61 1.21
C TRP A 929 12.06 -35.47 2.18
N ASP A 930 11.02 -34.73 2.55
CA ASP A 930 11.06 -33.82 3.70
C ASP A 930 10.90 -34.56 5.04
N GLY A 931 10.98 -33.82 6.15
CA GLY A 931 10.76 -34.35 7.50
C GLY A 931 9.33 -34.75 7.82
N GLU A 932 8.40 -34.49 6.89
CA GLU A 932 6.96 -34.78 7.01
C GLU A 932 6.55 -35.99 6.13
N GLY A 933 7.47 -36.55 5.33
CA GLY A 933 7.28 -37.74 4.51
C GLY A 933 6.89 -37.47 3.05
N ASN A 934 6.79 -36.21 2.61
CA ASN A 934 6.46 -35.85 1.24
C ASN A 934 7.66 -36.09 0.31
N ALA A 935 7.44 -36.78 -0.81
CA ALA A 935 8.50 -37.22 -1.71
C ALA A 935 8.42 -36.54 -3.08
N SER A 936 9.53 -36.05 -3.61
CA SER A 936 9.68 -35.74 -5.03
C SER A 936 10.56 -36.77 -5.72
N LEU A 937 10.23 -37.03 -6.98
CA LEU A 937 10.92 -37.98 -7.83
C LEU A 937 11.37 -37.27 -9.10
N ARG A 938 12.65 -37.41 -9.45
CA ARG A 938 13.16 -37.00 -10.76
C ARG A 938 13.85 -38.18 -11.43
N GLU A 939 13.35 -38.54 -12.60
CA GLU A 939 13.92 -39.60 -13.43
C GLU A 939 14.67 -39.00 -14.62
N ASP A 940 15.80 -39.60 -14.99
CA ASP A 940 16.56 -39.24 -16.18
C ASP A 940 17.31 -40.45 -16.75
N VAL A 941 17.67 -40.38 -18.03
CA VAL A 941 18.37 -41.45 -18.74
C VAL A 941 19.54 -40.88 -19.50
N ARG A 942 20.75 -41.32 -19.15
CA ARG A 942 22.00 -40.84 -19.75
C ARG A 942 22.84 -42.00 -20.27
N GLU A 943 23.58 -41.75 -21.35
CA GLU A 943 24.57 -42.68 -21.86
C GLU A 943 25.87 -42.47 -21.08
N VAL A 944 26.39 -43.54 -20.46
CA VAL A 944 27.59 -43.48 -19.62
C VAL A 944 28.65 -44.41 -20.20
N SER A 945 29.83 -43.85 -20.46
CA SER A 945 30.98 -44.57 -20.98
C SER A 945 32.12 -44.49 -19.99
N MET A 946 32.27 -45.53 -19.18
CA MET A 946 33.41 -45.74 -18.29
C MET A 946 34.21 -46.91 -18.85
N CYS A 947 35.46 -46.66 -19.21
CA CYS A 947 36.29 -47.62 -19.94
C CYS A 947 36.27 -49.02 -19.31
N ILE A 948 36.03 -50.02 -20.15
CA ILE A 948 36.39 -51.41 -19.93
C ILE A 948 37.85 -51.54 -20.38
N GLU A 949 38.67 -52.31 -19.67
CA GLU A 949 39.99 -52.74 -20.18
C GLU A 949 39.88 -53.38 -21.57
#